data_AF-A0A026WKH3-F1
#
_entry.id   AF-A0A026WKH3-F1
#
_cell.length_a   1.000
_cell.length_b   1.000
_cell.length_c   1.000
_cell.angle_alpha   90.00
_cell.angle_beta   90.00
_cell.angle_gamma   90.00
#
_symmetry.space_group_name_H-M   'P 1'
#
loop_
_entity.id
_entity.type
_entity.pdbx_description
1 polymer ?
#
loop_
_entity_poly.entity_id
_entity_poly.type
_entity_poly.pdbx_seq_one_letter_code
_entity_poly.pdbx_strand_id
1 'polypeptide(L)'
;MTSSEPVENPQESEKSLDDIDVGIDVDGRKPSIFTLYAKIFRLLLAVQTPNFSLLSDELRDRELEKLILPSNEEWRQRVYQWLVEFQREKDAETEDERMDEESTQHAGRKDSQDWEWCPEKREDLPKGRKESQDIAISLNAVSETGGSMTEVCIEPGWRINDILLAARVLQNTQPSPDYANEAEMRRVFGLVYDVLRYKNILNRALEDGRFWYQNGHLKQRERVVWLLLYDMQGRKFARQRDCEALEIREKMFKAVGLKDIEDALLNAKTHLAASISRLRIGGSALNLDQLLPTHLRIAEGISWADEGAIASGWINTIRIASKNEFARSMSKLKFRHCDDVKAEELNENDYVFDPICPKIINLHDRAREKLAVSDLVRDHRFVFLERSLCLGAATLAQAIRVARLCGPVILTHSIAPRHTGYLAGLLADIEDVGRLLAFGAGDRRCEYEAYLETLGVTLQQCRVFSEKYSSPPPSVELERATIVLATPPCSYTGVRDIVDLAVARGGDTSLLESLTSDMAGEIKQPRTLLAEQFSTLKYALTRPNIQFLIYEVHTILPSETTEMIRQVVDYANQIATEKYIHEHPIKKRTPKDSSGKIPKMVKTSAGKQEHSREQQENQPEEEDDETSIVTSEIVIPDSDLFEVGSIDEIYGDDNERTLDPGCFIAIIKRKEMMQFNSLFMIKVAESKGLFGDSDKECPSPKEEVEVQQPTKVVQKSQISRKFVKRVKIEIDRLAAPTHSSISRTSSKCELCPRHGRYIVRDEKLLSMQISETRKQDARRWWRDAITVVVHSEGSGIARNFRAIRSDPLTQKLLFPFHKYDLYRLDKGPSEKATLTVDDATYALKMMNYVRRMENKAAELYRERLINGFLHLYAGQEAVAVGLRMAISEPDTVITAYRCHGFAVVFDAPVRSVLGELMGRKTGPAKGKGGSMHMYAPRFYGGDGIVGGQVPIGTGIALAHKYKGTGGVSITLYGDGAVSQGQVYEAWNMAKLWNLPVVYICENNRYGMGTAVHRHSANTKLYTRGDLIPGIKADGMKVVDVREAVRFGRDYALRNGPIVIEITTYRYYGHSMSDPGVGYRSRKEINTVKAEQDPIMLFNKLVLEKGLMTEKDVQAIRDSAYKKVDQEMKQAKADEWPDMSEIATNIYVKPLEKVRGKVPWEIY
;
A
#
# COMPACT_ATOMS: atom_id res chain seq x y z
N MET A 1 43.03 -1.95 57.16
CA MET A 1 43.53 -1.45 55.86
C MET A 1 42.92 -2.36 54.81
N THR A 2 42.17 -1.80 53.86
CA THR A 2 41.18 -2.54 53.06
C THR A 2 41.51 -2.47 51.58
N SER A 3 41.31 -3.58 50.89
CA SER A 3 41.63 -3.80 49.47
C SER A 3 40.37 -4.04 48.65
N SER A 4 40.19 -3.26 47.59
CA SER A 4 39.20 -3.50 46.52
C SER A 4 39.56 -2.66 45.30
N GLU A 5 39.69 -3.29 44.13
CA GLU A 5 39.96 -2.64 42.86
C GLU A 5 38.66 -2.07 42.24
N PRO A 6 38.70 -0.93 41.53
CA PRO A 6 37.55 -0.42 40.78
C PRO A 6 37.62 -0.79 39.29
N VAL A 7 36.58 -1.51 38.85
CA VAL A 7 36.04 -1.67 37.49
C VAL A 7 36.52 -0.67 36.43
N GLU A 8 37.01 -1.17 35.28
CA GLU A 8 37.15 -0.39 34.06
C GLU A 8 35.81 -0.26 33.31
N ASN A 9 35.47 0.97 32.87
CA ASN A 9 34.26 1.25 32.09
C ASN A 9 34.51 1.13 30.57
N PRO A 10 33.77 0.30 29.83
CA PRO A 10 33.68 0.40 28.38
C PRO A 10 32.63 1.45 27.96
N GLN A 11 32.96 2.74 28.12
CA GLN A 11 32.21 3.81 27.45
C GLN A 11 32.74 3.99 26.01
N GLU A 12 32.23 3.19 25.07
CA GLU A 12 32.29 3.61 23.66
C GLU A 12 31.36 4.82 23.47
N SER A 13 31.82 5.81 22.70
CA SER A 13 31.21 7.14 22.70
C SER A 13 30.12 7.29 21.64
N GLU A 14 28.88 7.44 22.09
CA GLU A 14 27.83 8.07 21.27
C GLU A 14 28.27 9.50 20.92
N LYS A 15 28.66 9.73 19.66
CA LYS A 15 28.91 11.08 19.16
C LYS A 15 27.59 11.80 18.96
N SER A 16 27.47 12.99 19.54
CA SER A 16 26.26 13.80 19.40
C SER A 16 26.09 14.27 17.95
N LEU A 17 24.85 14.60 17.57
CA LEU A 17 24.56 15.22 16.27
C LEU A 17 25.03 16.68 16.17
N ASP A 18 25.47 17.28 17.28
CA ASP A 18 26.01 18.64 17.34
C ASP A 18 27.53 18.68 17.08
N ASP A 19 28.24 17.55 17.18
CA ASP A 19 29.71 17.42 16.96
C ASP A 19 30.12 17.25 15.48
N ILE A 20 29.19 17.39 14.53
CA ILE A 20 29.51 17.39 13.10
C ILE A 20 30.04 18.77 12.72
N ASP A 21 31.36 18.96 12.81
CA ASP A 21 32.04 20.19 12.40
C ASP A 21 31.73 20.54 10.93
N VAL A 22 30.83 21.49 10.73
CA VAL A 22 30.52 22.07 9.41
C VAL A 22 31.61 23.09 9.10
N GLY A 23 32.80 22.56 8.80
CA GLY A 23 34.04 23.32 8.59
C GLY A 23 33.81 24.58 7.78
N ILE A 24 33.93 25.72 8.45
CA ILE A 24 33.74 27.04 7.84
C ILE A 24 34.95 27.31 6.96
N ASP A 25 34.73 27.27 5.65
CA ASP A 25 35.75 27.58 4.65
C ASP A 25 36.32 28.99 4.94
N VAL A 26 37.64 29.04 5.17
CA VAL A 26 38.31 30.21 5.76
C VAL A 26 38.29 31.41 4.81
N ASP A 27 38.05 31.18 3.51
CA ASP A 27 38.07 32.18 2.45
C ASP A 27 36.73 32.96 2.29
N GLY A 28 36.06 33.26 3.42
CA GLY A 28 35.14 34.40 3.58
C GLY A 28 33.84 34.41 2.78
N ARG A 29 33.50 33.35 2.04
CA ARG A 29 32.30 33.28 1.19
C ARG A 29 31.21 32.44 1.85
N LYS A 30 30.07 33.06 2.19
CA LYS A 30 28.90 32.34 2.70
C LYS A 30 28.46 31.26 1.69
N PRO A 31 28.31 29.98 2.10
CA PRO A 31 27.90 28.92 1.20
C PRO A 31 26.47 29.16 0.68
N SER A 32 26.23 28.75 -0.57
CA SER A 32 24.90 28.87 -1.17
C SER A 32 23.88 28.01 -0.43
N ILE A 33 22.69 28.58 -0.18
CA ILE A 33 21.57 27.87 0.47
C ILE A 33 21.19 26.58 -0.29
N PHE A 34 21.39 26.55 -1.60
CA PHE A 34 21.16 25.37 -2.44
C PHE A 34 22.21 24.26 -2.22
N THR A 35 23.46 24.60 -1.89
CA THR A 35 24.50 23.62 -1.52
C THR A 35 24.20 23.00 -0.16
N LEU A 36 23.70 23.81 0.77
CA LEU A 36 23.22 23.35 2.07
C LEU A 36 22.01 22.42 1.91
N TYR A 37 21.01 22.82 1.13
CA TYR A 37 19.86 21.99 0.76
C TYR A 37 20.28 20.69 0.07
N ALA A 38 21.27 20.69 -0.82
CA ALA A 38 21.74 19.47 -1.48
C ALA A 38 22.41 18.48 -0.51
N LYS A 39 23.17 18.97 0.50
CA LYS A 39 23.66 18.13 1.61
C LYS A 39 22.51 17.58 2.45
N ILE A 40 21.59 18.45 2.89
CA ILE A 40 20.42 18.08 3.70
C ILE A 40 19.54 17.05 2.98
N PHE A 41 19.26 17.24 1.69
CA PHE A 41 18.42 16.33 0.90
C PHE A 41 19.10 14.98 0.64
N ARG A 42 20.43 14.96 0.47
CA ARG A 42 21.20 13.72 0.37
C ARG A 42 21.21 12.95 1.70
N LEU A 43 21.27 13.65 2.84
CA LEU A 43 21.10 13.07 4.17
C LEU A 43 19.67 12.58 4.42
N LEU A 44 18.64 13.33 4.01
CA LEU A 44 17.23 12.90 4.13
C LEU A 44 16.94 11.62 3.34
N LEU A 45 17.41 11.55 2.08
CA LEU A 45 17.26 10.37 1.22
C LEU A 45 18.05 9.16 1.73
N ALA A 46 19.30 9.35 2.14
CA ALA A 46 20.16 8.26 2.63
C ALA A 46 19.63 7.57 3.89
N VAL A 47 18.71 8.22 4.62
CA VAL A 47 18.07 7.66 5.82
C VAL A 47 16.59 7.32 5.56
N GLN A 48 16.01 7.62 4.37
CA GLN A 48 14.62 7.28 4.03
C GLN A 48 14.41 5.84 3.54
N THR A 49 15.48 5.10 3.28
CA THR A 49 15.45 3.65 3.00
C THR A 49 16.41 2.94 3.96
N PRO A 50 16.03 1.80 4.57
CA PRO A 50 16.96 0.93 5.30
C PRO A 50 17.88 0.20 4.31
N ASN A 51 18.83 0.92 3.69
CA ASN A 51 19.77 0.35 2.73
C ASN A 51 20.86 -0.49 3.42
N PHE A 52 20.47 -1.65 3.97
CA PHE A 52 21.39 -2.66 4.48
C PHE A 52 22.29 -3.28 3.38
N SER A 53 21.99 -3.01 2.11
CA SER A 53 22.87 -3.29 0.95
C SER A 53 24.15 -2.43 0.89
N LEU A 54 24.37 -1.54 1.87
CA LEU A 54 25.58 -0.71 2.01
C LEU A 54 26.38 -1.05 3.29
N LEU A 55 26.29 -2.29 3.77
CA LEU A 55 27.31 -2.86 4.65
C LEU A 55 28.67 -2.87 3.93
N SER A 56 29.74 -2.49 4.63
CA SER A 56 31.11 -2.75 4.15
C SER A 56 31.32 -4.25 4.00
N ASP A 57 32.22 -4.64 3.10
CA ASP A 57 32.45 -6.06 2.80
C ASP A 57 32.96 -6.80 4.05
N GLU A 58 33.82 -6.16 4.84
CA GLU A 58 34.25 -6.63 6.17
C GLU A 58 33.10 -6.91 7.16
N LEU A 59 31.94 -6.25 7.03
CA LEU A 59 30.77 -6.54 7.85
C LEU A 59 29.93 -7.68 7.26
N ARG A 60 29.82 -7.78 5.93
CA ARG A 60 29.14 -8.90 5.26
C ARG A 60 29.87 -10.22 5.50
N ASP A 61 31.19 -10.24 5.36
CA ASP A 61 32.01 -11.42 5.63
C ASP A 61 31.82 -11.90 7.09
N ARG A 62 31.81 -10.98 8.06
CA ARG A 62 31.55 -11.30 9.49
C ARG A 62 30.11 -11.78 9.77
N GLU A 63 29.13 -11.47 8.92
CA GLU A 63 27.78 -12.03 9.02
C GLU A 63 27.71 -13.42 8.38
N LEU A 64 28.39 -13.63 7.25
CA LEU A 64 28.52 -14.94 6.57
C LEU A 64 29.33 -15.96 7.38
N GLU A 65 30.38 -15.53 8.10
CA GLU A 65 31.13 -16.40 9.04
C GLU A 65 30.25 -16.91 10.19
N LYS A 66 29.36 -16.06 10.70
CA LYS A 66 28.50 -16.37 11.87
C LYS A 66 27.23 -17.15 11.52
N LEU A 67 26.80 -17.14 10.27
CA LEU A 67 25.60 -17.87 9.84
C LEU A 67 25.84 -19.38 9.91
N ILE A 68 24.85 -20.11 10.44
CA ILE A 68 24.81 -21.58 10.43
C ILE A 68 23.56 -22.01 9.66
N LEU A 69 23.74 -22.71 8.55
CA LEU A 69 22.64 -23.21 7.73
C LEU A 69 22.16 -24.59 8.21
N PRO A 70 20.84 -24.89 8.13
CA PRO A 70 20.31 -26.20 8.52
C PRO A 70 20.83 -27.38 7.68
N SER A 71 21.36 -27.14 6.48
CA SER A 71 22.05 -28.14 5.65
C SER A 71 23.41 -28.60 6.19
N ASN A 72 24.06 -27.78 7.02
CA ASN A 72 25.44 -28.02 7.47
C ASN A 72 25.57 -29.33 8.28
N GLU A 73 26.51 -30.19 7.87
CA GLU A 73 26.63 -31.53 8.45
C GLU A 73 27.06 -31.52 9.93
N GLU A 74 28.05 -30.71 10.31
CA GLU A 74 28.51 -30.59 11.70
C GLU A 74 27.40 -30.07 12.63
N TRP A 75 26.53 -29.21 12.11
CA TRP A 75 25.33 -28.77 12.83
C TRP A 75 24.29 -29.89 12.95
N ARG A 76 23.97 -30.61 11.86
CA ARG A 76 23.06 -31.77 11.90
C ARG A 76 23.56 -32.88 12.85
N GLN A 77 24.87 -33.10 12.91
CA GLN A 77 25.48 -34.05 13.84
C GLN A 77 25.38 -33.60 15.31
N ARG A 78 25.53 -32.30 15.60
CA ARG A 78 25.28 -31.73 16.94
C ARG A 78 23.82 -31.86 17.36
N VAL A 79 22.86 -31.56 16.47
CA VAL A 79 21.42 -31.74 16.74
C VAL A 79 21.10 -33.23 17.00
N TYR A 80 21.69 -34.16 16.26
CA TYR A 80 21.55 -35.59 16.52
C TYR A 80 22.10 -36.01 17.90
N GLN A 81 23.30 -35.57 18.27
CA GLN A 81 23.89 -35.85 19.59
C GLN A 81 23.01 -35.30 20.71
N TRP A 82 22.56 -34.05 20.56
CA TRP A 82 21.64 -33.43 21.51
C TRP A 82 20.31 -34.19 21.64
N LEU A 83 19.70 -34.64 20.54
CA LEU A 83 18.46 -35.43 20.60
C LEU A 83 18.66 -36.78 21.32
N VAL A 84 19.83 -37.41 21.18
CA VAL A 84 20.19 -38.62 21.94
C VAL A 84 20.36 -38.32 23.43
N GLU A 85 20.91 -37.16 23.79
CA GLU A 85 21.02 -36.73 25.19
C GLU A 85 19.65 -36.37 25.78
N PHE A 86 18.80 -35.64 25.06
CA PHE A 86 17.45 -35.28 25.50
C PHE A 86 16.53 -36.50 25.63
N GLN A 87 16.68 -37.51 24.76
CA GLN A 87 15.97 -38.78 24.94
C GLN A 87 16.43 -39.49 26.22
N ARG A 88 17.74 -39.48 26.54
CA ARG A 88 18.25 -40.01 27.82
C ARG A 88 17.80 -39.21 29.05
N GLU A 89 17.67 -37.89 28.93
CA GLU A 89 17.08 -37.03 29.98
C GLU A 89 15.64 -37.52 30.26
N LYS A 90 14.80 -37.70 29.23
CA LYS A 90 13.42 -38.22 29.38
C LYS A 90 13.32 -39.69 29.79
N ASP A 91 14.21 -40.55 29.30
CA ASP A 91 14.24 -41.97 29.67
C ASP A 91 14.62 -42.12 31.16
N ALA A 92 15.49 -41.24 31.69
CA ALA A 92 15.82 -41.18 33.12
C ALA A 92 14.68 -40.57 33.94
N GLU A 93 14.06 -39.46 33.50
CA GLU A 93 12.87 -38.90 34.15
C GLU A 93 11.74 -39.94 34.27
N THR A 94 11.56 -40.80 33.25
CA THR A 94 10.56 -41.89 33.28
C THR A 94 11.03 -43.20 33.93
N GLU A 95 12.29 -43.30 34.36
CA GLU A 95 12.73 -44.33 35.33
C GLU A 95 12.57 -43.85 36.79
N ASP A 96 12.79 -42.56 37.07
CA ASP A 96 12.49 -41.96 38.39
C ASP A 96 10.97 -41.86 38.65
N GLU A 97 10.15 -41.40 37.69
CA GLU A 97 8.68 -41.36 37.84
C GLU A 97 8.09 -42.76 38.12
N ARG A 98 8.68 -43.82 37.55
CA ARG A 98 8.30 -45.22 37.84
C ARG A 98 8.65 -45.70 39.25
N MET A 99 9.44 -44.96 40.01
CA MET A 99 9.66 -45.22 41.43
C MET A 99 8.70 -44.45 42.34
N ASP A 100 8.17 -43.30 41.91
CA ASP A 100 7.18 -42.51 42.67
C ASP A 100 5.70 -42.85 42.34
N GLU A 101 5.42 -43.55 41.22
CA GLU A 101 4.07 -43.92 40.77
C GLU A 101 3.25 -44.79 41.77
N GLU A 102 3.86 -45.40 42.79
CA GLU A 102 3.10 -46.08 43.86
C GLU A 102 2.42 -45.12 44.85
N SER A 103 2.66 -43.79 44.79
CA SER A 103 2.31 -42.88 45.89
C SER A 103 1.31 -41.73 45.61
N THR A 104 0.93 -41.44 44.36
CA THR A 104 -0.05 -40.35 44.09
C THR A 104 -1.09 -40.66 43.00
N GLN A 105 -2.19 -41.31 43.37
CA GLN A 105 -3.39 -41.38 42.51
C GLN A 105 -4.22 -40.08 42.57
N HIS A 106 -4.76 -39.69 41.40
CA HIS A 106 -5.82 -38.70 41.19
C HIS A 106 -5.46 -37.19 41.26
N ALA A 107 -4.98 -36.66 40.13
CA ALA A 107 -5.50 -35.40 39.58
C ALA A 107 -5.98 -35.68 38.14
N GLY A 108 -7.24 -35.35 37.82
CA GLY A 108 -7.85 -35.74 36.55
C GLY A 108 -7.36 -34.93 35.35
N ARG A 109 -6.94 -35.60 34.28
CA ARG A 109 -6.75 -35.02 32.93
C ARG A 109 -8.11 -34.43 32.50
N LYS A 110 -8.19 -33.10 32.30
CA LYS A 110 -9.45 -32.43 31.92
C LYS A 110 -9.95 -32.96 30.57
N ASP A 111 -11.26 -33.07 30.39
CA ASP A 111 -11.89 -33.36 29.09
C ASP A 111 -11.68 -32.17 28.13
N SER A 112 -10.54 -32.15 27.44
CA SER A 112 -10.10 -31.04 26.58
C SER A 112 -11.07 -30.74 25.42
N GLN A 113 -11.80 -31.77 24.97
CA GLN A 113 -12.71 -31.69 23.82
C GLN A 113 -13.91 -30.74 24.01
N ASP A 114 -14.28 -30.41 25.26
CA ASP A 114 -15.36 -29.44 25.57
C ASP A 114 -15.04 -28.00 25.08
N TRP A 115 -13.77 -27.76 24.68
CA TRP A 115 -13.24 -26.50 24.16
C TRP A 115 -12.57 -26.63 22.77
N GLU A 116 -12.68 -27.78 22.10
CA GLU A 116 -12.04 -27.98 20.78
C GLU A 116 -12.66 -27.13 19.67
N TRP A 117 -11.81 -26.60 18.78
CA TRP A 117 -12.20 -25.81 17.62
C TRP A 117 -12.50 -26.75 16.44
N CYS A 118 -13.73 -26.69 15.94
CA CYS A 118 -14.15 -27.35 14.70
C CYS A 118 -14.66 -26.29 13.71
N PRO A 119 -14.03 -26.13 12.53
CA PRO A 119 -14.53 -25.21 11.52
C PRO A 119 -15.84 -25.73 10.94
N GLU A 120 -16.90 -24.93 11.04
CA GLU A 120 -18.23 -25.32 10.55
C GLU A 120 -18.26 -25.38 9.03
N LYS A 121 -18.45 -26.59 8.49
CA LYS A 121 -18.87 -26.75 7.10
C LYS A 121 -20.30 -26.25 6.97
N ARG A 122 -20.48 -25.17 6.23
CA ARG A 122 -21.82 -24.69 5.84
C ARG A 122 -22.47 -25.69 4.88
N GLU A 123 -23.32 -26.57 5.43
CA GLU A 123 -24.31 -27.30 4.64
C GLU A 123 -25.42 -26.34 4.17
N ASP A 124 -26.10 -26.75 3.10
CA ASP A 124 -26.99 -25.89 2.31
C ASP A 124 -28.48 -26.23 2.59
N LEU A 125 -29.36 -25.22 2.50
CA LEU A 125 -30.85 -25.33 2.54
C LEU A 125 -31.49 -25.64 3.93
N PRO A 126 -32.82 -25.44 4.15
CA PRO A 126 -33.90 -25.10 3.21
C PRO A 126 -34.78 -23.88 3.58
N LYS A 127 -35.92 -23.73 2.88
CA LYS A 127 -36.86 -22.59 2.99
C LYS A 127 -38.07 -22.86 3.91
N GLY A 128 -38.41 -21.90 4.77
CA GLY A 128 -39.68 -21.82 5.53
C GLY A 128 -39.45 -21.26 6.94
N ARG A 129 -40.40 -20.61 7.64
CA ARG A 129 -41.81 -20.27 7.32
C ARG A 129 -42.17 -18.99 8.13
N LYS A 130 -43.30 -18.32 7.83
CA LYS A 130 -43.76 -17.13 8.59
C LYS A 130 -44.64 -17.49 9.79
N GLU A 131 -44.27 -16.97 10.97
CA GLU A 131 -45.16 -16.50 12.04
C GLU A 131 -44.45 -15.26 12.66
N SER A 132 -45.00 -14.08 12.99
CA SER A 132 -46.37 -13.58 13.23
C SER A 132 -46.88 -13.66 14.68
N GLN A 133 -46.28 -12.88 15.58
CA GLN A 133 -46.90 -12.39 16.82
C GLN A 133 -46.53 -10.92 17.08
N ASP A 134 -47.54 -10.09 17.40
CA ASP A 134 -47.39 -8.74 17.94
C ASP A 134 -47.21 -8.78 19.48
N ILE A 135 -46.72 -7.69 20.10
CA ILE A 135 -47.42 -6.94 21.18
C ILE A 135 -46.52 -5.87 21.85
N ALA A 136 -47.16 -4.74 22.20
CA ALA A 136 -46.77 -3.70 23.18
C ALA A 136 -45.40 -2.99 23.05
N ILE A 137 -45.48 -1.74 22.56
CA ILE A 137 -44.66 -0.64 23.09
C ILE A 137 -45.05 -0.42 24.56
N SER A 138 -44.07 -0.19 25.44
CA SER A 138 -44.31 0.41 26.75
C SER A 138 -43.14 1.31 27.16
N LEU A 139 -43.42 2.60 27.36
CA LEU A 139 -42.53 3.46 28.15
C LEU A 139 -42.88 3.27 29.63
N ASN A 140 -41.87 3.14 30.48
CA ASN A 140 -41.81 3.83 31.77
C ASN A 140 -40.36 3.76 32.32
N ALA A 141 -40.05 4.60 33.30
CA ALA A 141 -38.69 4.86 33.76
C ALA A 141 -38.53 4.71 35.29
N VAL A 142 -37.29 4.89 35.76
CA VAL A 142 -36.84 5.09 37.15
C VAL A 142 -36.55 3.81 37.98
N SER A 143 -35.40 3.86 38.67
CA SER A 143 -34.92 3.07 39.82
C SER A 143 -34.67 1.54 39.66
N GLU A 144 -33.66 0.91 40.31
CA GLU A 144 -32.55 1.46 41.14
C GLU A 144 -31.31 0.54 41.24
N THR A 145 -30.16 1.19 41.55
CA THR A 145 -28.93 0.72 42.23
C THR A 145 -28.22 -0.62 41.90
N GLY A 146 -26.93 -0.48 41.54
CA GLY A 146 -25.85 -1.44 41.78
C GLY A 146 -24.50 -0.72 41.64
N GLY A 147 -23.78 -0.47 42.74
CA GLY A 147 -22.55 0.35 42.77
C GLY A 147 -21.33 -0.30 42.09
N SER A 148 -20.19 0.40 41.90
CA SER A 148 -19.69 1.55 42.67
C SER A 148 -20.18 2.94 42.20
N MET A 149 -20.76 3.68 43.14
CA MET A 149 -21.48 4.96 42.94
C MET A 149 -21.31 5.93 44.13
N THR A 150 -20.11 5.99 44.74
CA THR A 150 -19.83 6.82 45.93
C THR A 150 -19.40 8.27 45.65
N GLU A 151 -19.27 8.67 44.38
CA GLU A 151 -18.93 10.06 44.02
C GLU A 151 -19.85 10.66 42.95
N VAL A 152 -20.07 11.97 43.08
CA VAL A 152 -20.91 12.77 42.18
C VAL A 152 -20.21 13.00 40.85
N CYS A 153 -20.87 12.64 39.75
CA CYS A 153 -20.43 13.00 38.41
C CYS A 153 -20.75 14.49 38.14
N ILE A 154 -19.78 15.26 37.64
CA ILE A 154 -19.93 16.72 37.48
C ILE A 154 -20.50 17.02 36.10
N GLU A 155 -21.79 16.80 35.87
CA GLU A 155 -22.38 17.02 34.53
C GLU A 155 -22.26 18.49 34.05
N PRO A 156 -21.78 18.75 32.82
CA PRO A 156 -21.16 17.82 31.86
C PRO A 156 -19.63 17.75 32.05
N GLY A 157 -19.10 16.62 32.56
CA GLY A 157 -17.70 16.51 32.99
C GLY A 157 -17.41 15.23 33.77
N TRP A 158 -16.16 15.05 34.19
CA TRP A 158 -15.65 13.80 34.77
C TRP A 158 -15.94 13.65 36.27
N ARG A 159 -15.84 12.41 36.80
CA ARG A 159 -15.89 12.13 38.24
C ARG A 159 -14.66 12.71 38.95
N ILE A 160 -14.77 13.00 40.25
CA ILE A 160 -13.67 13.61 41.01
C ILE A 160 -12.49 12.61 41.12
N ASN A 161 -12.74 11.36 41.51
CA ASN A 161 -11.71 10.31 41.61
C ASN A 161 -11.03 10.02 40.27
N ASP A 162 -11.79 9.97 39.17
CA ASP A 162 -11.22 9.77 37.82
C ASP A 162 -10.18 10.86 37.50
N ILE A 163 -10.43 12.12 37.87
CA ILE A 163 -9.48 13.24 37.73
C ILE A 163 -8.29 13.10 38.70
N LEU A 164 -8.53 12.71 39.96
CA LEU A 164 -7.46 12.55 40.96
C LEU A 164 -6.48 11.42 40.59
N LEU A 165 -7.01 10.30 40.08
CA LEU A 165 -6.22 9.18 39.58
C LEU A 165 -5.48 9.58 38.29
N ALA A 166 -6.15 10.23 37.33
CA ALA A 166 -5.50 10.73 36.12
C ALA A 166 -4.36 11.73 36.43
N ALA A 167 -4.50 12.56 37.47
CA ALA A 167 -3.43 13.45 37.92
C ALA A 167 -2.22 12.67 38.46
N ARG A 168 -2.43 11.63 39.28
CA ARG A 168 -1.35 10.74 39.77
C ARG A 168 -0.63 10.03 38.61
N VAL A 169 -1.40 9.46 37.68
CA VAL A 169 -0.87 8.80 36.47
C VAL A 169 -0.02 9.77 35.64
N LEU A 170 -0.51 10.99 35.38
CA LEU A 170 0.23 12.02 34.64
C LEU A 170 1.43 12.62 35.41
N GLN A 171 1.53 12.37 36.72
CA GLN A 171 2.68 12.73 37.55
C GLN A 171 3.69 11.58 37.72
N ASN A 172 3.46 10.41 37.10
CA ASN A 172 4.28 9.20 37.25
C ASN A 172 4.57 8.83 38.72
N THR A 173 3.57 9.00 39.61
CA THR A 173 3.74 8.66 41.03
C THR A 173 3.96 7.16 41.22
N GLN A 174 4.93 6.79 42.06
CA GLN A 174 5.20 5.40 42.45
C GLN A 174 4.89 5.17 43.94
N PRO A 175 4.26 4.04 44.33
CA PRO A 175 3.73 2.98 43.46
C PRO A 175 2.61 3.49 42.54
N SER A 176 2.32 2.72 41.49
CA SER A 176 1.22 3.01 40.56
C SER A 176 -0.13 3.06 41.30
N PRO A 177 -1.12 3.84 40.82
CA PRO A 177 -2.40 3.96 41.53
C PRO A 177 -3.19 2.65 41.53
N ASP A 178 -3.67 2.23 42.69
CA ASP A 178 -4.68 1.17 42.80
C ASP A 178 -6.02 1.63 42.16
N TYR A 179 -6.69 0.72 41.46
CA TYR A 179 -8.01 0.93 40.85
C TYR A 179 -9.03 -0.04 41.46
N ALA A 180 -10.27 0.40 41.67
CA ALA A 180 -11.32 -0.45 42.23
C ALA A 180 -11.78 -1.58 41.28
N ASN A 181 -11.55 -1.44 39.97
CA ASN A 181 -11.81 -2.42 38.91
C ASN A 181 -11.29 -1.91 37.54
N GLU A 182 -11.34 -2.77 36.52
CA GLU A 182 -10.92 -2.42 35.16
C GLU A 182 -11.75 -1.30 34.51
N ALA A 183 -13.00 -1.08 34.93
CA ALA A 183 -13.81 0.02 34.39
C ALA A 183 -13.31 1.38 34.89
N GLU A 184 -12.90 1.48 36.17
CA GLU A 184 -12.22 2.68 36.68
C GLU A 184 -10.87 2.90 36.00
N MET A 185 -10.05 1.86 35.87
CA MET A 185 -8.78 1.94 35.15
C MET A 185 -8.97 2.44 33.71
N ARG A 186 -9.93 1.89 32.95
CA ARG A 186 -10.19 2.31 31.57
C ARG A 186 -10.71 3.76 31.46
N ARG A 187 -11.55 4.23 32.40
CA ARG A 187 -11.96 5.65 32.44
C ARG A 187 -10.77 6.58 32.71
N VAL A 188 -9.90 6.23 33.66
CA VAL A 188 -8.70 7.01 33.99
C VAL A 188 -7.74 7.06 32.81
N PHE A 189 -7.42 5.92 32.19
CA PHE A 189 -6.52 5.88 31.02
C PHE A 189 -7.12 6.54 29.78
N GLY A 190 -8.45 6.53 29.61
CA GLY A 190 -9.15 7.30 28.57
C GLY A 190 -9.02 8.81 28.76
N LEU A 191 -9.24 9.31 29.99
CA LEU A 191 -9.02 10.71 30.34
C LEU A 191 -7.55 11.13 30.15
N VAL A 192 -6.59 10.26 30.52
CA VAL A 192 -5.15 10.49 30.28
C VAL A 192 -4.84 10.53 28.78
N TYR A 193 -5.40 9.62 27.98
CA TYR A 193 -5.22 9.60 26.52
C TYR A 193 -5.76 10.87 25.87
N ASP A 194 -6.99 11.32 26.18
CA ASP A 194 -7.53 12.56 25.60
C ASP A 194 -6.70 13.79 26.01
N VAL A 195 -6.28 13.89 27.27
CA VAL A 195 -5.42 15.02 27.72
C VAL A 195 -4.10 15.05 26.96
N LEU A 196 -3.49 13.88 26.69
CA LEU A 196 -2.27 13.78 25.89
C LEU A 196 -2.53 14.04 24.40
N ARG A 197 -3.63 13.56 23.84
CA ARG A 197 -4.08 13.80 22.46
C ARG A 197 -4.28 15.29 22.17
N TYR A 198 -4.83 16.05 23.13
CA TYR A 198 -5.04 17.49 23.02
C TYR A 198 -3.84 18.36 23.49
N LYS A 199 -2.73 17.77 23.98
CA LYS A 199 -1.64 18.50 24.67
C LYS A 199 -1.09 19.71 23.91
N ASN A 200 -0.90 19.58 22.59
CA ASN A 200 -0.32 20.65 21.75
C ASN A 200 -1.31 21.82 21.51
N ILE A 201 -2.63 21.54 21.49
CA ILE A 201 -3.67 22.58 21.42
C ILE A 201 -3.82 23.27 22.77
N LEU A 202 -3.78 22.50 23.87
CA LEU A 202 -3.87 23.01 25.24
C LEU A 202 -2.67 23.91 25.58
N ASN A 203 -1.44 23.49 25.25
CA ASN A 203 -0.25 24.33 25.46
C ASN A 203 -0.30 25.62 24.62
N ARG A 204 -0.66 25.55 23.33
CA ARG A 204 -0.82 26.76 22.49
C ARG A 204 -1.88 27.73 23.03
N ALA A 205 -2.94 27.22 23.66
CA ALA A 205 -3.94 28.07 24.32
C ALA A 205 -3.42 28.72 25.61
N LEU A 206 -2.57 28.01 26.37
CA LEU A 206 -1.88 28.53 27.56
C LEU A 206 -0.83 29.60 27.18
N GLU A 207 -0.14 29.43 26.06
CA GLU A 207 0.85 30.37 25.52
C GLU A 207 0.20 31.65 24.96
N ASP A 208 -0.82 31.54 24.11
CA ASP A 208 -1.59 32.68 23.57
C ASP A 208 -2.35 33.42 24.71
N GLY A 209 -2.81 32.68 25.72
CA GLY A 209 -3.36 33.24 26.95
C GLY A 209 -2.32 33.84 27.91
N ARG A 210 -1.01 33.72 27.61
CA ARG A 210 0.13 34.12 28.47
C ARG A 210 0.13 33.52 29.88
N PHE A 211 -0.54 32.38 30.08
CA PHE A 211 -0.69 31.72 31.38
C PHE A 211 0.66 31.43 32.05
N TRP A 212 1.62 30.90 31.28
CA TRP A 212 2.97 30.57 31.77
C TRP A 212 3.79 31.80 32.21
N TYR A 213 3.49 32.99 31.70
CA TYR A 213 4.17 34.23 32.11
C TYR A 213 3.74 34.68 33.52
N GLN A 214 2.49 34.40 33.90
CA GLN A 214 1.95 34.72 35.23
C GLN A 214 2.17 33.58 36.23
N ASN A 215 2.12 32.32 35.77
CA ASN A 215 2.13 31.12 36.61
C ASN A 215 3.33 30.20 36.32
N GLY A 216 4.51 30.75 36.05
CA GLY A 216 5.68 30.00 35.58
C GLY A 216 6.13 28.85 36.50
N HIS A 217 5.84 28.93 37.81
CA HIS A 217 6.10 27.85 38.77
C HIS A 217 5.28 26.58 38.49
N LEU A 218 4.07 26.70 37.91
CA LEU A 218 3.22 25.56 37.56
C LEU A 218 3.71 24.78 36.33
N LYS A 219 4.72 25.27 35.60
CA LYS A 219 5.24 24.58 34.41
C LYS A 219 5.88 23.22 34.74
N GLN A 220 6.42 23.05 35.96
CA GLN A 220 6.87 21.74 36.45
C GLN A 220 5.74 20.69 36.58
N ARG A 221 4.47 21.12 36.51
CA ARG A 221 3.27 20.29 36.62
C ARG A 221 2.41 20.36 35.35
N GLU A 222 2.99 20.73 34.20
CA GLU A 222 2.25 21.08 32.97
C GLU A 222 1.23 20.02 32.50
N ARG A 223 1.54 18.73 32.65
CA ARG A 223 0.62 17.61 32.37
C ARG A 223 -0.69 17.71 33.17
N VAL A 224 -0.60 18.13 34.44
CA VAL A 224 -1.76 18.34 35.34
C VAL A 224 -2.49 19.65 35.01
N VAL A 225 -1.78 20.67 34.53
CA VAL A 225 -2.38 21.91 34.00
C VAL A 225 -3.22 21.61 32.75
N TRP A 226 -2.73 20.73 31.86
CA TRP A 226 -3.50 20.27 30.69
C TRP A 226 -4.75 19.49 31.11
N LEU A 227 -4.65 18.56 32.06
CA LEU A 227 -5.78 17.80 32.62
C LEU A 227 -6.90 18.72 33.14
N LEU A 228 -6.55 19.69 33.99
CA LEU A 228 -7.55 20.59 34.59
C LEU A 228 -8.08 21.64 33.60
N LEU A 229 -7.30 22.04 32.59
CA LEU A 229 -7.80 22.86 31.49
C LEU A 229 -8.76 22.07 30.58
N TYR A 230 -8.50 20.79 30.34
CA TYR A 230 -9.36 19.92 29.54
C TYR A 230 -10.72 19.68 30.21
N ASP A 231 -10.74 19.34 31.51
CA ASP A 231 -11.95 19.31 32.35
C ASP A 231 -12.74 20.64 32.29
N MET A 232 -12.04 21.77 32.44
CA MET A 232 -12.67 23.10 32.39
C MET A 232 -13.24 23.45 31.01
N GLN A 233 -12.60 23.01 29.92
CA GLN A 233 -13.06 23.17 28.54
C GLN A 233 -14.26 22.25 28.23
N GLY A 234 -14.28 21.01 28.72
CA GLY A 234 -15.43 20.10 28.63
C GLY A 234 -16.68 20.71 29.30
N ARG A 235 -16.50 21.27 30.50
CA ARG A 235 -17.51 22.06 31.23
C ARG A 235 -17.78 23.46 30.61
N LYS A 236 -17.25 23.77 29.42
CA LYS A 236 -17.42 25.05 28.68
C LYS A 236 -17.12 26.30 29.52
N PHE A 237 -16.13 26.21 30.43
CA PHE A 237 -15.80 27.23 31.43
C PHE A 237 -16.95 27.65 32.36
N ALA A 238 -18.02 26.85 32.47
CA ALA A 238 -19.14 27.12 33.35
C ALA A 238 -18.72 27.03 34.83
N ARG A 239 -19.28 27.93 35.64
CA ARG A 239 -19.17 27.86 37.10
C ARG A 239 -20.22 26.87 37.62
N GLN A 240 -19.81 25.90 38.44
CA GLN A 240 -20.71 24.92 39.05
C GLN A 240 -21.84 25.61 39.84
N ARG A 241 -23.00 24.96 39.91
CA ARG A 241 -24.21 25.50 40.55
C ARG A 241 -24.56 24.83 41.89
N ASP A 242 -24.14 23.58 42.08
CA ASP A 242 -24.46 22.79 43.27
C ASP A 242 -23.40 22.94 44.36
N CYS A 243 -23.80 23.47 45.52
CA CYS A 243 -22.88 23.84 46.60
C CYS A 243 -22.19 22.64 47.27
N GLU A 244 -22.89 21.51 47.41
CA GLU A 244 -22.38 20.35 48.16
C GLU A 244 -21.26 19.61 47.41
N ALA A 245 -21.44 19.39 46.10
CA ALA A 245 -20.39 18.81 45.24
C ALA A 245 -19.17 19.74 45.08
N LEU A 246 -19.38 21.07 45.14
CA LEU A 246 -18.32 22.06 45.18
C LEU A 246 -17.43 21.91 46.43
N GLU A 247 -18.04 21.80 47.62
CA GLU A 247 -17.29 21.59 48.87
C GLU A 247 -16.48 20.29 48.88
N ILE A 248 -17.05 19.19 48.35
CA ILE A 248 -16.36 17.90 48.27
C ILE A 248 -15.15 18.01 47.34
N ARG A 249 -15.33 18.58 46.14
CA ARG A 249 -14.22 18.80 45.18
C ARG A 249 -13.14 19.69 45.78
N GLU A 250 -13.49 20.79 46.44
CA GLU A 250 -12.49 21.69 47.04
C GLU A 250 -11.68 21.02 48.16
N LYS A 251 -12.33 20.24 49.05
CA LYS A 251 -11.64 19.47 50.10
C LYS A 251 -10.67 18.46 49.50
N MET A 252 -11.10 17.70 48.48
CA MET A 252 -10.27 16.69 47.80
C MET A 252 -9.11 17.31 47.01
N PHE A 253 -9.38 18.36 46.22
CA PHE A 253 -8.36 19.05 45.41
C PHE A 253 -7.34 19.78 46.29
N LYS A 254 -7.72 20.24 47.49
CA LYS A 254 -6.80 20.80 48.47
C LYS A 254 -5.91 19.72 49.10
N ALA A 255 -6.45 18.53 49.38
CA ALA A 255 -5.70 17.40 49.94
C ALA A 255 -4.66 16.83 48.96
N VAL A 256 -4.98 16.76 47.67
CA VAL A 256 -4.07 16.26 46.60
C VAL A 256 -3.22 17.39 45.99
N GLY A 257 -3.37 18.64 46.47
CA GLY A 257 -2.59 19.77 45.98
C GLY A 257 -2.85 20.11 44.52
N LEU A 258 -4.08 20.01 44.05
CA LEU A 258 -4.53 20.46 42.71
C LEU A 258 -5.16 21.86 42.72
N LYS A 259 -5.49 22.36 43.92
CA LYS A 259 -6.28 23.60 44.09
C LYS A 259 -5.55 24.86 43.62
N ASP A 260 -4.22 24.88 43.75
CA ASP A 260 -3.33 25.92 43.21
C ASP A 260 -3.48 26.07 41.69
N ILE A 261 -3.47 24.94 40.96
CA ILE A 261 -3.65 24.92 39.50
C ILE A 261 -5.07 25.31 39.11
N GLU A 262 -6.08 24.77 39.82
CA GLU A 262 -7.50 25.08 39.53
C GLU A 262 -7.78 26.58 39.67
N ASP A 263 -7.33 27.22 40.74
CA ASP A 263 -7.56 28.64 40.97
C ASP A 263 -6.77 29.53 40.00
N ALA A 264 -5.54 29.14 39.62
CA ALA A 264 -4.78 29.82 38.56
C ALA A 264 -5.52 29.77 37.21
N LEU A 265 -6.05 28.60 36.82
CA LEU A 265 -6.84 28.45 35.59
C LEU A 265 -8.16 29.21 35.65
N LEU A 266 -8.85 29.21 36.81
CA LEU A 266 -10.10 29.96 37.01
C LEU A 266 -9.90 31.48 36.92
N ASN A 267 -8.75 32.00 37.37
CA ASN A 267 -8.38 33.40 37.19
C ASN A 267 -8.12 33.75 35.71
N ALA A 268 -7.46 32.84 34.97
CA ALA A 268 -7.15 33.03 33.55
C ALA A 268 -8.30 32.69 32.57
N LYS A 269 -9.41 32.13 33.06
CA LYS A 269 -10.46 31.48 32.24
C LYS A 269 -10.99 32.30 31.05
N THR A 270 -11.13 33.62 31.19
CA THR A 270 -11.62 34.50 30.13
C THR A 270 -10.63 34.62 28.98
N HIS A 271 -9.33 34.72 29.30
CA HIS A 271 -8.25 34.72 28.33
C HIS A 271 -8.08 33.35 27.69
N LEU A 272 -8.19 32.25 28.46
CA LEU A 272 -8.07 30.88 27.95
C LEU A 272 -9.23 30.51 27.01
N ALA A 273 -10.48 30.79 27.41
CA ALA A 273 -11.65 30.58 26.55
C ALA A 273 -11.57 31.39 25.24
N ALA A 274 -11.09 32.63 25.31
CA ALA A 274 -10.83 33.45 24.13
C ALA A 274 -9.67 32.91 23.26
N SER A 275 -8.64 32.30 23.85
CA SER A 275 -7.50 31.71 23.14
C SER A 275 -7.91 30.44 22.38
N ILE A 276 -8.65 29.52 23.04
CA ILE A 276 -9.23 28.33 22.38
C ILE A 276 -10.18 28.77 21.25
N SER A 277 -10.96 29.83 21.45
CA SER A 277 -11.84 30.38 20.41
C SER A 277 -11.06 30.98 19.23
N ARG A 278 -9.95 31.70 19.47
CA ARG A 278 -9.05 32.19 18.41
C ARG A 278 -8.41 31.05 17.62
N LEU A 279 -7.92 30.02 18.31
CA LEU A 279 -7.34 28.83 17.67
C LEU A 279 -8.38 28.12 16.78
N ARG A 280 -9.62 27.94 17.27
CA ARG A 280 -10.72 27.35 16.49
C ARG A 280 -11.09 28.19 15.26
N ILE A 281 -11.20 29.51 15.40
CA ILE A 281 -11.50 30.41 14.27
C ILE A 281 -10.35 30.38 13.25
N GLY A 282 -9.10 30.46 13.69
CA GLY A 282 -7.91 30.40 12.81
C GLY A 282 -7.76 29.07 12.08
N GLY A 283 -8.14 27.95 12.72
CA GLY A 283 -8.20 26.63 12.11
C GLY A 283 -9.50 26.29 11.38
N SER A 284 -10.47 27.23 11.30
CA SER A 284 -11.81 27.01 10.73
C SER A 284 -12.59 25.82 11.33
N ALA A 285 -12.41 25.57 12.63
CA ALA A 285 -12.87 24.37 13.34
C ALA A 285 -14.14 24.59 14.20
N LEU A 286 -15.16 23.76 13.97
CA LEU A 286 -16.45 23.79 14.67
C LEU A 286 -16.38 23.23 16.10
N ASN A 287 -15.49 22.28 16.38
CA ASN A 287 -15.20 21.74 17.71
C ASN A 287 -13.68 21.83 18.04
N LEU A 288 -13.21 21.18 19.10
CA LEU A 288 -11.78 21.15 19.43
C LEU A 288 -11.05 20.08 18.59
N ASP A 289 -11.74 18.97 18.38
CA ASP A 289 -11.36 17.77 17.64
C ASP A 289 -10.87 18.11 16.24
N GLN A 290 -11.58 18.99 15.51
CA GLN A 290 -11.20 19.41 14.16
C GLN A 290 -9.85 20.14 14.08
N LEU A 291 -9.30 20.65 15.20
CA LEU A 291 -7.94 21.22 15.26
C LEU A 291 -6.83 20.17 15.40
N LEU A 292 -7.13 18.93 15.73
CA LEU A 292 -6.12 17.86 15.86
C LEU A 292 -5.49 17.52 14.49
N PRO A 293 -4.25 17.01 14.47
CA PRO A 293 -3.67 16.35 13.30
C PRO A 293 -4.58 15.25 12.76
N THR A 294 -4.54 14.97 11.45
CA THR A 294 -5.43 13.96 10.83
C THR A 294 -5.36 12.59 11.51
N HIS A 295 -4.16 12.13 11.91
CA HIS A 295 -3.94 10.87 12.63
C HIS A 295 -4.50 10.82 14.05
N LEU A 296 -4.79 11.98 14.67
CA LEU A 296 -5.47 12.07 15.98
C LEU A 296 -6.97 12.40 15.86
N ARG A 297 -7.44 12.79 14.67
CA ARG A 297 -8.86 13.01 14.35
C ARG A 297 -9.57 11.72 13.96
N ILE A 298 -8.92 10.95 13.09
CA ILE A 298 -9.31 9.62 12.66
C ILE A 298 -8.20 8.72 13.19
N ALA A 299 -8.50 7.81 14.13
CA ALA A 299 -7.56 6.73 14.48
C ALA A 299 -7.27 5.96 13.18
N GLU A 300 -5.99 5.84 12.82
CA GLU A 300 -5.58 6.11 11.43
C GLU A 300 -6.31 5.29 10.35
N GLY A 301 -6.82 6.01 9.33
CA GLY A 301 -7.27 5.45 8.05
C GLY A 301 -8.58 4.65 8.07
N ILE A 302 -8.92 3.97 9.16
CA ILE A 302 -10.10 3.13 9.27
C ILE A 302 -11.24 3.90 9.93
N SER A 303 -12.27 4.22 9.13
CA SER A 303 -13.57 4.65 9.67
C SER A 303 -14.30 3.43 10.24
N TRP A 304 -13.96 3.05 11.47
CA TRP A 304 -14.82 2.20 12.31
C TRP A 304 -16.17 2.92 12.45
N ALA A 305 -17.16 2.52 11.66
CA ALA A 305 -18.46 3.19 11.61
C ALA A 305 -19.23 2.96 12.91
N ASP A 306 -20.17 3.87 13.24
CA ASP A 306 -21.03 3.78 14.44
C ASP A 306 -22.02 2.57 14.42
N GLU A 307 -21.92 1.69 13.42
CA GLU A 307 -22.67 0.43 13.32
C GLU A 307 -21.88 -0.70 14.01
N GLY A 308 -22.13 -0.88 15.31
CA GLY A 308 -21.65 -2.04 16.08
C GLY A 308 -20.26 -1.89 16.69
N ALA A 309 -20.14 -1.05 17.74
CA ALA A 309 -18.96 -1.09 18.60
C ALA A 309 -18.91 -2.43 19.36
N ILE A 310 -17.86 -3.22 19.13
CA ILE A 310 -17.66 -4.57 19.70
C ILE A 310 -16.53 -4.52 20.72
N ALA A 311 -16.72 -5.17 21.86
CA ALA A 311 -15.68 -5.52 22.81
C ALA A 311 -15.39 -7.03 22.77
N SER A 312 -14.16 -7.43 23.08
CA SER A 312 -13.71 -8.83 23.02
C SER A 312 -12.92 -9.21 24.28
N GLY A 313 -12.81 -10.51 24.54
CA GLY A 313 -11.92 -11.04 25.57
C GLY A 313 -11.94 -12.56 25.61
N TRP A 314 -10.98 -13.16 26.33
CA TRP A 314 -10.80 -14.61 26.41
C TRP A 314 -11.27 -15.19 27.74
N ILE A 315 -11.71 -16.45 27.67
CA ILE A 315 -12.13 -17.26 28.80
C ILE A 315 -10.92 -18.02 29.33
N ASN A 316 -10.62 -17.87 30.63
CA ASN A 316 -9.45 -18.48 31.23
C ASN A 316 -9.72 -19.94 31.64
N THR A 317 -9.39 -20.89 30.75
CA THR A 317 -9.57 -22.34 30.98
C THR A 317 -8.59 -22.94 31.99
N ILE A 318 -7.65 -22.17 32.54
CA ILE A 318 -6.90 -22.57 33.74
C ILE A 318 -7.85 -22.47 34.95
N ARG A 319 -8.60 -21.36 35.05
CA ARG A 319 -9.51 -21.02 36.16
C ARG A 319 -10.95 -21.54 36.02
N ILE A 320 -11.43 -21.80 34.80
CA ILE A 320 -12.75 -22.39 34.49
C ILE A 320 -12.55 -23.83 33.95
N ALA A 321 -13.46 -24.75 34.29
CA ALA A 321 -13.38 -26.14 33.83
C ALA A 321 -14.08 -26.39 32.48
N SER A 322 -15.31 -25.90 32.28
CA SER A 322 -16.17 -26.28 31.13
C SER A 322 -16.91 -25.10 30.50
N LYS A 323 -17.27 -25.21 29.21
CA LYS A 323 -18.04 -24.18 28.48
C LYS A 323 -19.38 -23.90 29.18
N ASN A 324 -19.96 -24.96 29.74
CA ASN A 324 -21.18 -24.95 30.55
C ASN A 324 -21.05 -24.19 31.89
N GLU A 325 -19.87 -24.10 32.49
CA GLU A 325 -19.63 -23.28 33.69
C GLU A 325 -19.59 -21.78 33.37
N PHE A 326 -18.92 -21.41 32.27
CA PHE A 326 -18.89 -20.04 31.79
C PHE A 326 -20.29 -19.54 31.39
N ALA A 327 -21.03 -20.32 30.59
CA ALA A 327 -22.38 -19.98 30.15
C ALA A 327 -23.36 -19.78 31.32
N ARG A 328 -23.29 -20.60 32.38
CA ARG A 328 -24.06 -20.41 33.62
C ARG A 328 -23.69 -19.11 34.35
N SER A 329 -22.43 -18.70 34.29
CA SER A 329 -21.95 -17.47 34.92
C SER A 329 -22.36 -16.21 34.15
N MET A 330 -22.27 -16.24 32.82
CA MET A 330 -22.82 -15.20 31.93
C MET A 330 -24.34 -15.06 32.09
N SER A 331 -25.06 -16.19 32.20
CA SER A 331 -26.51 -16.21 32.43
C SER A 331 -26.92 -15.51 33.74
N LYS A 332 -26.14 -15.66 34.83
CA LYS A 332 -26.38 -14.92 36.10
C LYS A 332 -26.25 -13.40 35.93
N LEU A 333 -25.34 -12.96 35.06
CA LEU A 333 -25.16 -11.55 34.68
C LEU A 333 -26.20 -11.07 33.63
N LYS A 334 -27.24 -11.88 33.35
CA LYS A 334 -28.28 -11.63 32.34
C LYS A 334 -27.74 -11.51 30.91
N PHE A 335 -26.63 -12.18 30.58
CA PHE A 335 -26.16 -12.31 29.21
C PHE A 335 -26.68 -13.58 28.54
N ARG A 336 -27.02 -13.50 27.25
CA ARG A 336 -27.55 -14.58 26.42
C ARG A 336 -26.52 -15.02 25.37
N HIS A 337 -26.44 -16.33 25.14
CA HIS A 337 -25.67 -16.90 24.04
C HIS A 337 -26.46 -16.80 22.73
N CYS A 338 -25.79 -16.42 21.64
CA CYS A 338 -26.34 -16.42 20.29
C CYS A 338 -25.39 -17.16 19.34
N ASP A 339 -25.85 -18.29 18.78
CA ASP A 339 -25.05 -19.15 17.90
C ASP A 339 -25.03 -18.64 16.44
N ASP A 340 -26.17 -18.16 15.90
CA ASP A 340 -26.33 -17.77 14.49
C ASP A 340 -26.07 -16.29 14.16
N VAL A 341 -25.69 -15.45 15.13
CA VAL A 341 -25.67 -13.98 14.99
C VAL A 341 -24.26 -13.44 14.79
N LYS A 342 -24.06 -12.62 13.75
CA LYS A 342 -22.80 -11.88 13.53
C LYS A 342 -22.47 -10.97 14.72
N ALA A 343 -21.17 -10.81 15.02
CA ALA A 343 -20.72 -9.86 16.04
C ALA A 343 -21.20 -8.40 15.78
N GLU A 344 -21.39 -8.04 14.52
CA GLU A 344 -21.92 -6.75 14.03
C GLU A 344 -23.39 -6.50 14.41
N GLU A 345 -24.15 -7.55 14.74
CA GLU A 345 -25.61 -7.53 14.95
C GLU A 345 -26.02 -7.83 16.42
N LEU A 346 -25.07 -7.81 17.36
CA LEU A 346 -25.29 -8.14 18.78
C LEU A 346 -26.00 -7.01 19.55
N ASN A 347 -26.98 -7.38 20.39
CA ASN A 347 -27.62 -6.46 21.34
C ASN A 347 -26.80 -6.33 22.64
N GLU A 348 -27.14 -5.34 23.46
CA GLU A 348 -26.46 -5.00 24.73
C GLU A 348 -26.41 -6.12 25.80
N ASN A 349 -27.10 -7.24 25.60
CA ASN A 349 -27.11 -8.39 26.51
C ASN A 349 -26.81 -9.73 25.80
N ASP A 350 -26.34 -9.71 24.55
CA ASP A 350 -25.99 -10.92 23.80
C ASP A 350 -24.46 -11.09 23.69
N TYR A 351 -23.99 -12.33 23.55
CA TYR A 351 -22.60 -12.66 23.24
C TYR A 351 -22.49 -13.89 22.32
N VAL A 352 -21.39 -13.93 21.54
CA VAL A 352 -21.05 -15.02 20.61
C VAL A 352 -19.58 -15.41 20.81
N PHE A 353 -19.21 -16.67 20.55
CA PHE A 353 -17.81 -17.09 20.50
C PHE A 353 -17.16 -16.67 19.18
N ASP A 354 -15.85 -16.40 19.16
CA ASP A 354 -15.17 -16.07 17.90
C ASP A 354 -14.96 -17.33 17.05
N PRO A 355 -15.27 -17.30 15.73
CA PRO A 355 -15.10 -18.47 14.86
C PRO A 355 -13.63 -18.76 14.50
N ILE A 356 -12.69 -17.83 14.69
CA ILE A 356 -11.26 -18.04 14.45
C ILE A 356 -10.51 -18.25 15.76
N CYS A 357 -10.65 -17.31 16.70
CA CYS A 357 -9.84 -17.28 17.92
C CYS A 357 -10.44 -18.19 19.01
N PRO A 358 -9.84 -19.34 19.34
CA PRO A 358 -10.41 -20.24 20.33
C PRO A 358 -10.52 -19.56 21.70
N LYS A 359 -11.58 -19.86 22.46
CA LYS A 359 -11.82 -19.31 23.81
C LYS A 359 -12.09 -17.79 23.86
N ILE A 360 -12.10 -17.05 22.74
CA ILE A 360 -12.56 -15.64 22.67
C ILE A 360 -14.09 -15.60 22.60
N ILE A 361 -14.69 -14.58 23.22
CA ILE A 361 -16.05 -14.12 22.95
C ILE A 361 -16.07 -12.66 22.50
N ASN A 362 -17.08 -12.32 21.69
CA ASN A 362 -17.40 -10.97 21.25
C ASN A 362 -18.74 -10.53 21.85
N LEU A 363 -18.83 -9.27 22.28
CA LEU A 363 -19.99 -8.65 22.93
C LEU A 363 -20.17 -7.19 22.45
N HIS A 364 -21.39 -6.67 22.50
CA HIS A 364 -21.64 -5.25 22.21
C HIS A 364 -21.00 -4.35 23.28
N ASP A 365 -20.32 -3.27 22.89
CA ASP A 365 -19.42 -2.49 23.77
C ASP A 365 -20.08 -1.95 25.05
N ARG A 366 -21.36 -1.57 25.01
CA ARG A 366 -22.11 -1.14 26.22
C ARG A 366 -22.18 -2.20 27.33
N ALA A 367 -21.95 -3.47 27.00
CA ALA A 367 -21.82 -4.54 27.99
C ALA A 367 -20.45 -4.56 28.72
N ARG A 368 -19.43 -3.87 28.19
CA ARG A 368 -18.05 -3.88 28.72
C ARG A 368 -18.00 -3.42 30.18
N GLU A 369 -18.65 -2.31 30.54
CA GLU A 369 -18.70 -1.82 31.93
C GLU A 369 -19.37 -2.82 32.89
N LYS A 370 -20.54 -3.34 32.50
CA LYS A 370 -21.35 -4.30 33.27
C LYS A 370 -20.57 -5.60 33.57
N LEU A 371 -19.73 -6.04 32.63
CA LEU A 371 -18.89 -7.23 32.78
C LEU A 371 -17.58 -6.92 33.54
N ALA A 372 -16.97 -5.74 33.34
CA ALA A 372 -15.74 -5.29 34.00
C ALA A 372 -15.84 -5.08 35.52
N VAL A 373 -17.05 -4.93 36.06
CA VAL A 373 -17.32 -4.87 37.51
C VAL A 373 -17.62 -6.25 38.12
N SER A 374 -17.79 -7.30 37.29
CA SER A 374 -18.21 -8.62 37.74
C SER A 374 -17.09 -9.48 38.33
N ASP A 375 -17.49 -10.48 39.14
CA ASP A 375 -16.60 -11.51 39.69
C ASP A 375 -15.83 -12.29 38.60
N LEU A 376 -16.35 -12.38 37.36
CA LEU A 376 -15.64 -13.06 36.28
C LEU A 376 -14.34 -12.35 35.89
N VAL A 377 -14.35 -11.01 35.90
CA VAL A 377 -13.16 -10.20 35.56
C VAL A 377 -12.25 -10.07 36.77
N ARG A 378 -12.81 -9.75 37.95
CA ARG A 378 -12.03 -9.59 39.19
C ARG A 378 -11.31 -10.89 39.62
N ASP A 379 -11.92 -12.05 39.38
CA ASP A 379 -11.31 -13.34 39.72
C ASP A 379 -10.49 -13.93 38.54
N HIS A 380 -10.17 -13.13 37.52
CA HIS A 380 -9.39 -13.49 36.32
C HIS A 380 -9.89 -14.73 35.56
N ARG A 381 -11.21 -14.97 35.62
CA ARG A 381 -11.92 -16.05 34.89
C ARG A 381 -12.30 -15.65 33.47
N PHE A 382 -12.51 -14.35 33.24
CA PHE A 382 -12.64 -13.72 31.93
C PHE A 382 -11.68 -12.53 31.86
N VAL A 383 -11.00 -12.35 30.74
CA VAL A 383 -9.97 -11.30 30.57
C VAL A 383 -10.24 -10.52 29.28
N PHE A 384 -10.50 -9.21 29.42
CA PHE A 384 -10.62 -8.31 28.26
C PHE A 384 -9.30 -8.22 27.49
N LEU A 385 -9.38 -8.42 26.18
CA LEU A 385 -8.29 -8.28 25.21
C LEU A 385 -8.93 -8.14 23.82
N GLU A 386 -8.53 -7.12 23.05
CA GLU A 386 -9.05 -6.91 21.69
C GLU A 386 -8.78 -8.13 20.78
N ARG A 387 -9.81 -8.58 20.04
CA ARG A 387 -9.73 -9.72 19.11
C ARG A 387 -8.53 -9.66 18.17
N SER A 388 -8.22 -8.46 17.66
CA SER A 388 -7.13 -8.23 16.71
C SER A 388 -5.76 -8.65 17.28
N LEU A 389 -5.56 -8.51 18.59
CA LEU A 389 -4.35 -8.89 19.35
C LEU A 389 -4.28 -10.39 19.68
N CYS A 390 -5.26 -11.18 19.21
CA CYS A 390 -5.39 -12.61 19.50
C CYS A 390 -5.24 -13.49 18.24
N LEU A 391 -5.17 -12.89 17.06
CA LEU A 391 -5.23 -13.57 15.77
C LEU A 391 -3.94 -14.33 15.46
N GLY A 392 -2.76 -13.75 15.72
CA GLY A 392 -1.47 -14.41 15.52
C GLY A 392 -1.24 -15.55 16.52
N ALA A 393 -1.58 -15.34 17.80
CA ALA A 393 -1.55 -16.40 18.82
C ALA A 393 -2.49 -17.58 18.50
N ALA A 394 -3.72 -17.31 18.05
CA ALA A 394 -4.66 -18.36 17.61
C ALA A 394 -4.11 -19.12 16.39
N THR A 395 -3.60 -18.39 15.40
CA THR A 395 -3.03 -18.96 14.17
C THR A 395 -1.76 -19.76 14.46
N LEU A 396 -0.97 -19.39 15.46
CA LEU A 396 0.20 -20.14 15.93
C LEU A 396 -0.22 -21.48 16.54
N ALA A 397 -1.19 -21.47 17.45
CA ALA A 397 -1.71 -22.67 18.08
C ALA A 397 -2.30 -23.64 17.05
N GLN A 398 -3.02 -23.13 16.05
CA GLN A 398 -3.58 -23.94 14.96
C GLN A 398 -2.49 -24.46 14.00
N ALA A 399 -1.50 -23.64 13.64
CA ALA A 399 -0.35 -24.09 12.84
C ALA A 399 0.42 -25.23 13.50
N ILE A 400 0.66 -25.15 14.82
CA ILE A 400 1.31 -26.19 15.60
C ILE A 400 0.51 -27.51 15.53
N ARG A 401 -0.82 -27.45 15.71
CA ARG A 401 -1.72 -28.62 15.62
C ARG A 401 -1.72 -29.25 14.23
N VAL A 402 -1.78 -28.44 13.17
CA VAL A 402 -1.83 -28.91 11.77
C VAL A 402 -0.48 -29.49 11.32
N ALA A 403 0.63 -28.79 11.55
CA ALA A 403 1.96 -29.20 11.09
C ALA A 403 2.71 -30.14 12.06
N ARG A 404 2.16 -30.40 13.25
CA ARG A 404 2.75 -31.22 14.33
C ARG A 404 4.17 -30.77 14.70
N LEU A 405 4.32 -29.47 14.95
CA LEU A 405 5.59 -28.86 15.33
C LEU A 405 5.83 -29.05 16.83
N CYS A 406 7.00 -29.57 17.20
CA CYS A 406 7.39 -29.80 18.59
C CYS A 406 8.50 -28.83 19.03
N GLY A 407 8.62 -28.59 20.34
CA GLY A 407 9.70 -27.80 20.95
C GLY A 407 9.26 -26.45 21.56
N PRO A 408 10.22 -25.68 22.12
CA PRO A 408 9.93 -24.38 22.74
C PRO A 408 9.43 -23.34 21.73
N VAL A 409 8.48 -22.51 22.19
CA VAL A 409 7.87 -21.42 21.41
C VAL A 409 8.45 -20.08 21.86
N ILE A 410 8.88 -19.23 20.92
CA ILE A 410 9.33 -17.87 21.19
C ILE A 410 8.19 -16.86 20.96
N LEU A 411 8.00 -15.94 21.89
CA LEU A 411 7.29 -14.67 21.68
C LEU A 411 8.31 -13.52 21.72
N THR A 412 8.61 -12.90 20.58
CA THR A 412 9.78 -12.00 20.47
C THR A 412 9.64 -10.69 21.25
N HIS A 413 8.41 -10.19 21.38
CA HIS A 413 8.09 -8.99 22.13
C HIS A 413 6.70 -9.15 22.75
N SER A 414 6.58 -8.98 24.06
CA SER A 414 5.26 -8.90 24.68
C SER A 414 4.47 -7.66 24.21
N ILE A 415 3.40 -7.89 23.45
CA ILE A 415 2.34 -6.88 23.27
C ILE A 415 1.70 -6.55 24.62
N ALA A 416 1.31 -7.56 25.41
CA ALA A 416 0.69 -7.41 26.73
C ALA A 416 0.81 -8.71 27.57
N PRO A 417 0.81 -8.64 28.92
CA PRO A 417 0.71 -9.82 29.78
C PRO A 417 -0.59 -10.61 29.55
N ARG A 418 -1.69 -9.93 29.19
CA ARG A 418 -2.96 -10.59 28.80
C ARG A 418 -2.82 -11.44 27.53
N HIS A 419 -2.05 -10.97 26.55
CA HIS A 419 -1.78 -11.71 25.31
C HIS A 419 -0.90 -12.93 25.58
N THR A 420 0.16 -12.78 26.39
CA THR A 420 1.01 -13.92 26.78
C THR A 420 0.26 -14.95 27.61
N GLY A 421 -0.65 -14.52 28.49
CA GLY A 421 -1.55 -15.40 29.22
C GLY A 421 -2.50 -16.18 28.31
N TYR A 422 -3.09 -15.53 27.30
CA TYR A 422 -3.90 -16.17 26.28
C TYR A 422 -3.10 -17.20 25.48
N LEU A 423 -1.92 -16.84 24.98
CA LEU A 423 -1.03 -17.75 24.24
C LEU A 423 -0.62 -18.96 25.09
N ALA A 424 -0.17 -18.75 26.33
CA ALA A 424 0.13 -19.86 27.26
C ALA A 424 -1.09 -20.75 27.51
N GLY A 425 -2.28 -20.15 27.62
CA GLY A 425 -3.56 -20.86 27.75
C GLY A 425 -4.06 -21.58 26.49
N LEU A 426 -3.49 -21.31 25.31
CA LEU A 426 -3.71 -22.10 24.08
C LEU A 426 -2.67 -23.23 23.96
N LEU A 427 -1.40 -22.93 24.24
CA LEU A 427 -0.31 -23.91 24.17
C LEU A 427 -0.46 -25.02 25.22
N ALA A 428 -1.02 -24.72 26.39
CA ALA A 428 -1.31 -25.71 27.43
C ALA A 428 -2.37 -26.78 27.06
N ASP A 429 -3.12 -26.58 25.97
CA ASP A 429 -4.05 -27.58 25.42
C ASP A 429 -3.36 -28.55 24.42
N ILE A 430 -2.09 -28.32 24.07
CA ILE A 430 -1.41 -29.01 22.96
C ILE A 430 -0.32 -29.93 23.50
N GLU A 431 -0.43 -31.22 23.19
CA GLU A 431 0.57 -32.23 23.56
C GLU A 431 1.88 -32.02 22.73
N ASP A 432 3.02 -32.41 23.29
CA ASP A 432 4.38 -32.23 22.74
C ASP A 432 4.89 -30.78 22.50
N VAL A 433 4.14 -29.75 22.93
CA VAL A 433 4.61 -28.35 22.93
C VAL A 433 5.55 -28.05 24.10
N GLY A 434 6.64 -27.34 23.82
CA GLY A 434 7.60 -26.90 24.84
C GLY A 434 7.25 -25.57 25.50
N ARG A 435 8.02 -25.20 26.54
CA ARG A 435 7.89 -23.94 27.30
C ARG A 435 7.84 -22.70 26.38
N LEU A 436 6.96 -21.77 26.71
CA LEU A 436 6.87 -20.45 26.08
C LEU A 436 7.97 -19.52 26.61
N LEU A 437 8.76 -18.92 25.72
CA LEU A 437 9.83 -17.98 26.03
C LEU A 437 9.42 -16.58 25.55
N ALA A 438 9.03 -15.70 26.48
CA ALA A 438 8.51 -14.36 26.18
C ALA A 438 9.54 -13.27 26.46
N PHE A 439 9.89 -12.47 25.46
CA PHE A 439 10.94 -11.45 25.54
C PHE A 439 10.39 -10.00 25.57
N GLY A 440 11.26 -9.05 25.93
CA GLY A 440 10.97 -7.62 25.89
C GLY A 440 10.07 -7.11 27.03
N ALA A 441 10.05 -7.74 28.21
CA ALA A 441 9.27 -7.26 29.35
C ALA A 441 9.87 -6.00 30.03
N GLY A 442 11.16 -5.72 29.82
CA GLY A 442 11.85 -4.56 30.38
C GLY A 442 11.79 -4.46 31.90
N ASP A 443 11.85 -3.23 32.42
CA ASP A 443 11.87 -2.93 33.86
C ASP A 443 10.63 -3.42 34.62
N ARG A 444 9.50 -3.61 33.91
CA ARG A 444 8.21 -4.03 34.50
C ARG A 444 8.08 -5.55 34.63
N ARG A 445 9.15 -6.32 34.37
CA ARG A 445 9.15 -7.79 34.42
C ARG A 445 8.55 -8.38 35.70
N CYS A 446 8.80 -7.80 36.88
CA CYS A 446 8.27 -8.32 38.14
C CYS A 446 6.74 -8.17 38.24
N GLU A 447 6.18 -7.02 37.81
CA GLU A 447 4.72 -6.81 37.72
C GLU A 447 4.10 -7.78 36.70
N TYR A 448 4.83 -8.02 35.61
CA TYR A 448 4.42 -8.87 34.51
C TYR A 448 4.32 -10.35 34.90
N GLU A 449 5.36 -10.88 35.55
CA GLU A 449 5.40 -12.25 36.08
C GLU A 449 4.31 -12.45 37.15
N ALA A 450 4.14 -11.51 38.08
CA ALA A 450 3.06 -11.57 39.08
C ALA A 450 1.65 -11.55 38.47
N TYR A 451 1.43 -10.83 37.36
CA TYR A 451 0.15 -10.88 36.64
C TYR A 451 -0.08 -12.24 35.96
N LEU A 452 0.95 -12.86 35.37
CA LEU A 452 0.84 -14.21 34.81
C LEU A 452 0.51 -15.28 35.88
N GLU A 453 1.16 -15.20 37.05
CA GLU A 453 0.82 -16.05 38.21
C GLU A 453 -0.64 -15.82 38.67
N THR A 454 -1.11 -14.58 38.62
CA THR A 454 -2.51 -14.22 38.92
C THR A 454 -3.49 -14.80 37.89
N LEU A 455 -3.14 -14.85 36.61
CA LEU A 455 -3.90 -15.60 35.60
C LEU A 455 -3.87 -17.11 35.85
N GLY A 456 -2.84 -17.62 36.52
CA GLY A 456 -2.61 -19.05 36.80
C GLY A 456 -1.61 -19.72 35.88
N VAL A 457 -0.86 -18.95 35.06
CA VAL A 457 0.22 -19.46 34.22
C VAL A 457 1.46 -19.68 35.10
N THR A 458 2.05 -20.88 35.03
CA THR A 458 3.21 -21.22 35.87
C THR A 458 4.55 -20.91 35.18
N LEU A 459 5.61 -20.72 35.97
CA LEU A 459 6.99 -20.59 35.47
C LEU A 459 7.48 -21.83 34.70
N GLN A 460 6.82 -22.98 34.84
CA GLN A 460 7.09 -24.15 34.01
C GLN A 460 6.52 -24.00 32.59
N GLN A 461 5.35 -23.36 32.44
CA GLN A 461 4.67 -23.12 31.16
C GLN A 461 5.26 -21.92 30.40
N CYS A 462 5.53 -20.81 31.10
CA CYS A 462 6.03 -19.57 30.50
C CYS A 462 7.20 -18.99 31.29
N ARG A 463 8.28 -18.64 30.59
CA ARG A 463 9.45 -17.93 31.12
C ARG A 463 9.54 -16.55 30.47
N VAL A 464 9.60 -15.51 31.29
CA VAL A 464 9.65 -14.12 30.85
C VAL A 464 11.10 -13.61 30.92
N PHE A 465 11.49 -12.79 29.94
CA PHE A 465 12.78 -12.16 29.84
C PHE A 465 12.63 -10.64 29.77
N SER A 466 13.49 -9.95 30.53
CA SER A 466 13.59 -8.49 30.57
C SER A 466 14.23 -7.95 29.27
N GLU A 467 15.07 -8.76 28.65
CA GLU A 467 15.93 -8.45 27.52
C GLU A 467 15.18 -8.47 26.18
N LYS A 468 15.70 -7.76 25.17
CA LYS A 468 15.17 -7.80 23.80
C LYS A 468 15.54 -9.12 23.12
N TYR A 469 14.64 -9.65 22.28
CA TYR A 469 14.87 -10.89 21.55
C TYR A 469 16.06 -10.83 20.57
N SER A 470 16.41 -9.64 20.05
CA SER A 470 17.59 -9.43 19.20
C SER A 470 18.93 -9.40 19.96
N SER A 471 18.89 -9.32 21.30
CA SER A 471 20.05 -9.38 22.20
C SER A 471 19.76 -10.26 23.42
N PRO A 472 19.42 -11.55 23.23
CA PRO A 472 18.89 -12.38 24.31
C PRO A 472 20.02 -12.98 25.17
N PRO A 473 19.74 -13.34 26.43
CA PRO A 473 20.70 -14.08 27.25
C PRO A 473 20.96 -15.48 26.66
N PRO A 474 22.20 -16.01 26.78
CA PRO A 474 22.52 -17.36 26.32
C PRO A 474 21.70 -18.39 27.11
N SER A 475 20.90 -19.18 26.40
CA SER A 475 20.06 -20.24 26.99
C SER A 475 19.88 -21.40 26.02
N VAL A 476 20.09 -22.62 26.52
CA VAL A 476 19.89 -23.87 25.75
C VAL A 476 18.43 -24.02 25.33
N GLU A 477 17.46 -23.57 26.14
CA GLU A 477 16.03 -23.55 25.77
C GLU A 477 15.78 -22.71 24.50
N LEU A 478 16.49 -21.59 24.39
CA LEU A 478 16.36 -20.64 23.29
C LEU A 478 17.06 -21.15 22.02
N GLU A 479 18.11 -21.97 22.14
CA GLU A 479 18.71 -22.66 20.99
C GLU A 479 17.82 -23.80 20.49
N ARG A 480 17.15 -24.53 21.38
CA ARG A 480 16.19 -25.63 21.07
C ARG A 480 14.89 -25.15 20.40
N ALA A 481 14.60 -23.85 20.38
CA ALA A 481 13.32 -23.30 19.90
C ALA A 481 13.11 -23.43 18.38
N THR A 482 11.93 -23.89 17.98
CA THR A 482 11.56 -24.24 16.59
C THR A 482 10.51 -23.31 15.96
N ILE A 483 9.75 -22.60 16.79
CA ILE A 483 8.56 -21.81 16.43
C ILE A 483 8.69 -20.38 16.98
N VAL A 484 8.31 -19.38 16.18
CA VAL A 484 8.32 -17.96 16.61
C VAL A 484 6.98 -17.27 16.33
N LEU A 485 6.45 -16.58 17.33
CA LEU A 485 5.50 -15.49 17.16
C LEU A 485 6.25 -14.16 17.29
N ALA A 486 6.37 -13.45 16.16
CA ALA A 486 7.10 -12.20 16.02
C ALA A 486 6.13 -11.02 16.04
N THR A 487 6.04 -10.38 17.20
CA THR A 487 5.11 -9.27 17.51
C THR A 487 5.85 -7.95 17.85
N PRO A 488 6.84 -7.52 17.04
CA PRO A 488 7.66 -6.35 17.37
C PRO A 488 6.85 -5.04 17.42
N PRO A 489 7.34 -4.01 18.13
CA PRO A 489 6.72 -2.69 18.14
C PRO A 489 6.49 -2.12 16.74
N CYS A 490 5.29 -1.59 16.50
CA CYS A 490 4.88 -0.94 15.26
C CYS A 490 4.23 0.42 15.55
N SER A 491 3.73 1.09 14.51
CA SER A 491 2.99 2.36 14.66
C SER A 491 1.64 2.23 15.39
N TYR A 492 1.13 1.02 15.60
CA TYR A 492 -0.19 0.72 16.20
C TYR A 492 -1.40 1.39 15.50
N THR A 493 -1.22 1.81 14.24
CA THR A 493 -2.21 2.54 13.43
C THR A 493 -3.48 1.76 13.09
N GLY A 494 -3.46 0.43 13.26
CA GLY A 494 -4.61 -0.44 13.03
C GLY A 494 -5.36 -0.90 14.28
N VAL A 495 -4.94 -0.47 15.48
CA VAL A 495 -5.60 -0.83 16.76
C VAL A 495 -6.97 -0.14 16.87
N ARG A 496 -8.03 -0.88 17.24
CA ARG A 496 -9.37 -0.29 17.42
C ARG A 496 -9.45 0.57 18.69
N ASP A 497 -8.91 0.08 19.80
CA ASP A 497 -9.00 0.74 21.11
C ASP A 497 -7.62 0.87 21.79
N ILE A 498 -6.97 2.02 21.56
CA ILE A 498 -5.65 2.37 22.13
C ILE A 498 -5.70 2.39 23.67
N VAL A 499 -6.85 2.70 24.28
CA VAL A 499 -7.01 2.71 25.74
C VAL A 499 -7.07 1.27 26.27
N ASP A 500 -7.77 0.37 25.58
CA ASP A 500 -7.79 -1.06 25.92
C ASP A 500 -6.40 -1.68 25.80
N LEU A 501 -5.62 -1.34 24.75
CA LEU A 501 -4.22 -1.79 24.61
C LEU A 501 -3.32 -1.28 25.77
N ALA A 502 -3.47 -0.01 26.18
CA ALA A 502 -2.71 0.53 27.32
C ALA A 502 -3.13 -0.12 28.66
N VAL A 503 -4.41 -0.42 28.86
CA VAL A 503 -4.93 -1.18 30.01
C VAL A 503 -4.47 -2.65 29.96
N ALA A 504 -4.43 -3.27 28.78
CA ALA A 504 -3.93 -4.63 28.59
C ALA A 504 -2.45 -4.75 28.96
N ARG A 505 -1.66 -3.71 28.68
CA ARG A 505 -0.27 -3.51 29.12
C ARG A 505 -0.12 -3.08 30.59
N GLY A 506 -1.17 -3.21 31.39
CA GLY A 506 -1.13 -2.87 32.82
C GLY A 506 -0.93 -1.38 33.09
N GLY A 507 -1.49 -0.51 32.23
CA GLY A 507 -1.46 0.95 32.43
C GLY A 507 -0.25 1.65 31.81
N ASP A 508 0.13 1.28 30.58
CA ASP A 508 1.32 1.84 29.91
C ASP A 508 1.08 3.29 29.43
N THR A 509 1.50 4.25 30.26
CA THR A 509 1.48 5.69 29.90
C THR A 509 2.49 6.05 28.82
N SER A 510 3.58 5.30 28.68
CA SER A 510 4.62 5.58 27.68
C SER A 510 4.12 5.33 26.27
N LEU A 511 3.30 4.29 26.08
CA LEU A 511 2.58 4.03 24.84
C LEU A 511 1.64 5.18 24.48
N LEU A 512 0.82 5.66 25.42
CA LEU A 512 -0.11 6.77 25.18
C LEU A 512 0.62 8.10 24.87
N GLU A 513 1.78 8.34 25.49
CA GLU A 513 2.59 9.52 25.19
C GLU A 513 3.26 9.44 23.81
N SER A 514 3.77 8.25 23.45
CA SER A 514 4.39 7.90 22.16
C SER A 514 3.41 7.98 20.98
N LEU A 515 2.15 7.56 21.18
CA LEU A 515 1.08 7.63 20.17
C LEU A 515 0.40 9.01 20.06
N THR A 516 0.83 10.00 20.86
CA THR A 516 0.27 11.36 20.85
C THR A 516 1.32 12.46 20.66
N SER A 517 2.60 12.12 20.47
CA SER A 517 3.66 13.09 20.11
C SER A 517 3.45 13.68 18.71
N ASP A 518 3.81 14.95 18.53
CA ASP A 518 3.71 15.60 17.21
C ASP A 518 4.71 14.96 16.23
N MET A 519 4.20 14.25 15.22
CA MET A 519 4.94 13.74 14.05
C MET A 519 5.64 14.83 13.20
N ALA A 520 5.57 16.09 13.62
CA ALA A 520 6.38 17.20 13.10
C ALA A 520 7.80 17.25 13.70
N GLY A 521 7.98 16.66 14.89
CA GLY A 521 9.29 16.23 15.37
C GLY A 521 9.61 14.82 14.86
N GLU A 522 10.90 14.52 14.76
CA GLU A 522 11.42 13.15 14.63
C GLU A 522 10.94 12.33 13.41
N ILE A 523 11.61 12.53 12.26
CA ILE A 523 11.79 11.45 11.26
C ILE A 523 12.71 10.33 11.84
N LYS A 524 12.61 10.01 13.14
CA LYS A 524 13.37 8.97 13.83
C LYS A 524 12.45 7.87 14.34
N GLN A 525 11.35 8.23 15.01
CA GLN A 525 10.42 7.27 15.65
C GLN A 525 9.89 6.20 14.66
N PRO A 526 9.50 6.51 13.40
CA PRO A 526 9.15 5.47 12.42
C PRO A 526 10.33 4.60 11.99
N ARG A 527 11.56 5.15 12.01
CA ARG A 527 12.78 4.45 11.58
C ARG A 527 13.30 3.50 12.65
N THR A 528 13.17 3.85 13.93
CA THR A 528 13.52 2.96 15.04
C THR A 528 12.59 1.75 15.08
N LEU A 529 11.28 1.94 14.84
CA LEU A 529 10.31 0.85 14.73
C LEU A 529 10.65 -0.09 13.57
N LEU A 530 10.87 0.44 12.36
CA LEU A 530 11.26 -0.36 11.19
C LEU A 530 12.60 -1.09 11.39
N ALA A 531 13.59 -0.46 12.03
CA ALA A 531 14.87 -1.10 12.32
C ALA A 531 14.74 -2.22 13.37
N GLU A 532 13.88 -2.05 14.38
CA GLU A 532 13.59 -3.07 15.39
C GLU A 532 12.80 -4.25 14.80
N GLN A 533 11.80 -3.98 13.95
CA GLN A 533 11.08 -5.01 13.18
C GLN A 533 12.04 -5.82 12.30
N PHE A 534 12.87 -5.15 11.50
CA PHE A 534 13.85 -5.80 10.62
C PHE A 534 14.88 -6.61 11.42
N SER A 535 15.41 -6.06 12.51
CA SER A 535 16.37 -6.74 13.41
C SER A 535 15.76 -8.00 14.05
N THR A 536 14.50 -7.91 14.50
CA THR A 536 13.75 -9.01 15.11
C THR A 536 13.57 -10.17 14.13
N LEU A 537 13.10 -9.87 12.92
CA LEU A 537 12.87 -10.88 11.88
C LEU A 537 14.20 -11.45 11.36
N LYS A 538 15.23 -10.60 11.13
CA LYS A 538 16.59 -11.04 10.78
C LYS A 538 17.15 -12.03 11.81
N TYR A 539 17.04 -11.73 13.10
CA TYR A 539 17.56 -12.61 14.16
C TYR A 539 16.78 -13.94 14.27
N ALA A 540 15.50 -13.96 13.91
CA ALA A 540 14.73 -15.19 13.84
C ALA A 540 15.09 -16.06 12.62
N LEU A 541 15.15 -15.48 11.41
CA LEU A 541 15.36 -16.25 10.17
C LEU A 541 16.81 -16.76 10.02
N THR A 542 17.81 -16.11 10.62
CA THR A 542 19.21 -16.60 10.59
C THR A 542 19.50 -17.76 11.54
N ARG A 543 18.52 -18.23 12.33
CA ARG A 543 18.66 -19.39 13.23
C ARG A 543 18.26 -20.69 12.53
N PRO A 544 19.07 -21.76 12.62
CA PRO A 544 18.82 -22.98 11.85
C PRO A 544 17.68 -23.86 12.41
N ASN A 545 17.42 -23.82 13.73
CA ASN A 545 16.32 -24.59 14.34
C ASN A 545 14.92 -24.01 14.05
N ILE A 546 14.79 -22.71 13.78
CA ILE A 546 13.48 -22.10 13.50
C ILE A 546 12.96 -22.60 12.15
N GLN A 547 11.80 -23.29 12.17
CA GLN A 547 11.13 -23.84 10.99
C GLN A 547 9.95 -22.98 10.54
N PHE A 548 9.27 -22.34 11.50
CA PHE A 548 8.01 -21.62 11.30
C PHE A 548 7.98 -20.32 12.11
N LEU A 549 7.56 -19.23 11.47
CA LEU A 549 7.42 -17.92 12.07
C LEU A 549 6.09 -17.29 11.63
N ILE A 550 5.32 -16.79 12.60
CA ILE A 550 4.20 -15.89 12.36
C ILE A 550 4.64 -14.48 12.72
N TYR A 551 4.46 -13.53 11.81
CA TYR A 551 4.61 -12.11 12.07
C TYR A 551 3.24 -11.48 12.26
N GLU A 552 3.05 -10.74 13.35
CA GLU A 552 1.79 -10.09 13.70
C GLU A 552 2.07 -8.64 14.12
N VAL A 553 1.46 -7.68 13.41
CA VAL A 553 1.56 -6.24 13.70
C VAL A 553 0.23 -5.52 13.44
N HIS A 554 -0.07 -4.48 14.23
CA HIS A 554 -1.37 -3.81 14.24
C HIS A 554 -1.30 -2.45 13.54
N THR A 555 -1.03 -2.48 12.24
CA THR A 555 -0.67 -1.30 11.44
C THR A 555 -1.19 -1.41 10.01
N ILE A 556 -1.65 -0.29 9.45
CA ILE A 556 -2.09 -0.18 8.06
C ILE A 556 -0.96 0.24 7.10
N LEU A 557 0.26 0.43 7.61
CA LEU A 557 1.38 0.97 6.82
C LEU A 557 2.07 -0.13 5.99
N PRO A 558 2.13 -0.03 4.65
CA PRO A 558 2.81 -1.01 3.80
C PRO A 558 4.27 -1.28 4.18
N SER A 559 4.96 -0.24 4.69
CA SER A 559 6.35 -0.30 5.14
C SER A 559 6.59 -1.18 6.36
N GLU A 560 5.58 -1.37 7.22
CA GLU A 560 5.65 -2.24 8.40
C GLU A 560 5.02 -3.63 8.14
N THR A 561 4.45 -3.86 6.94
CA THR A 561 3.65 -5.05 6.64
C THR A 561 4.24 -5.83 5.47
N THR A 562 3.66 -5.72 4.28
CA THR A 562 4.05 -6.52 3.11
C THR A 562 5.47 -6.22 2.61
N GLU A 563 5.89 -4.96 2.65
CA GLU A 563 7.24 -4.57 2.20
C GLU A 563 8.32 -4.93 3.23
N MET A 564 8.02 -4.90 4.54
CA MET A 564 8.92 -5.40 5.60
C MET A 564 9.19 -6.90 5.41
N ILE A 565 8.13 -7.69 5.26
CA ILE A 565 8.23 -9.13 5.08
C ILE A 565 8.99 -9.49 3.81
N ARG A 566 8.69 -8.82 2.68
CA ARG A 566 9.41 -9.01 1.43
C ARG A 566 10.91 -8.72 1.60
N GLN A 567 11.27 -7.56 2.17
CA GLN A 567 12.67 -7.18 2.37
C GLN A 567 13.44 -8.16 3.26
N VAL A 568 12.85 -8.67 4.35
CA VAL A 568 13.55 -9.60 5.25
C VAL A 568 13.67 -11.00 4.67
N VAL A 569 12.65 -11.51 3.96
CA VAL A 569 12.72 -12.84 3.31
C VAL A 569 13.68 -12.82 2.12
N ASP A 570 13.67 -11.77 1.30
CA ASP A 570 14.65 -11.59 0.22
C ASP A 570 16.08 -11.56 0.78
N TYR A 571 16.32 -10.81 1.85
CA TYR A 571 17.62 -10.71 2.53
C TYR A 571 18.08 -12.03 3.14
N ALA A 572 17.20 -12.78 3.83
CA ALA A 572 17.54 -14.06 4.44
C ALA A 572 17.91 -15.12 3.37
N ASN A 573 17.13 -15.19 2.28
CA ASN A 573 17.40 -16.09 1.17
C ASN A 573 18.67 -15.71 0.39
N GLN A 574 18.96 -14.41 0.23
CA GLN A 574 20.21 -13.92 -0.35
C GLN A 574 21.42 -14.36 0.48
N ILE A 575 21.42 -14.10 1.80
CA ILE A 575 22.56 -14.45 2.66
C ILE A 575 22.76 -15.97 2.78
N ALA A 576 21.68 -16.77 2.78
CA ALA A 576 21.79 -18.23 2.69
C ALA A 576 22.43 -18.68 1.37
N THR A 577 22.08 -18.03 0.25
CA THR A 577 22.68 -18.28 -1.07
C THR A 577 24.18 -17.96 -1.08
N GLU A 578 24.56 -16.77 -0.60
CA GLU A 578 25.96 -16.31 -0.56
C GLU A 578 26.82 -17.22 0.33
N LYS A 579 26.30 -17.62 1.50
CA LYS A 579 26.94 -18.59 2.40
C LYS A 579 27.19 -19.94 1.73
N TYR A 580 26.17 -20.50 1.07
CA TYR A 580 26.28 -21.81 0.41
C TYR A 580 27.28 -21.79 -0.76
N ILE A 581 27.34 -20.68 -1.53
CA ILE A 581 28.34 -20.46 -2.58
C ILE A 581 29.76 -20.37 -2.01
N HIS A 582 29.94 -19.66 -0.88
CA HIS A 582 31.24 -19.52 -0.21
C HIS A 582 31.77 -20.87 0.31
N GLU A 583 30.90 -21.74 0.82
CA GLU A 583 31.29 -23.07 1.32
C GLU A 583 31.49 -24.11 0.21
N HIS A 584 30.93 -23.90 -1.00
CA HIS A 584 31.02 -24.82 -2.15
C HIS A 584 31.66 -24.21 -3.41
N PRO A 585 32.93 -23.73 -3.37
CA PRO A 585 33.57 -23.07 -4.50
C PRO A 585 33.81 -23.99 -5.71
N ILE A 586 33.41 -23.51 -6.90
CA ILE A 586 33.45 -24.28 -8.16
C ILE A 586 34.89 -24.63 -8.55
N LYS A 587 35.21 -25.93 -8.55
CA LYS A 587 36.52 -26.47 -8.94
C LYS A 587 36.77 -26.36 -10.46
N LYS A 588 37.40 -25.26 -10.90
CA LYS A 588 37.87 -25.06 -12.29
C LYS A 588 38.78 -26.23 -12.72
N ARG A 589 38.38 -26.96 -13.78
CA ARG A 589 39.17 -28.06 -14.38
C ARG A 589 40.27 -27.52 -15.30
N THR A 590 41.43 -28.18 -15.29
CA THR A 590 42.53 -27.93 -16.25
C THR A 590 42.52 -28.97 -17.38
N PRO A 591 42.82 -28.58 -18.64
CA PRO A 591 42.83 -29.49 -19.77
C PRO A 591 44.17 -30.22 -19.94
N LYS A 592 44.14 -31.42 -20.55
CA LYS A 592 45.31 -32.12 -21.12
C LYS A 592 44.91 -32.95 -22.35
N ASP A 593 45.90 -33.26 -23.17
CA ASP A 593 45.75 -33.53 -24.60
C ASP A 593 45.15 -34.90 -25.01
N SER A 594 44.75 -34.97 -26.28
CA SER A 594 43.96 -36.05 -26.87
C SER A 594 44.77 -37.10 -27.65
N SER A 595 44.37 -38.37 -27.54
CA SER A 595 44.48 -39.42 -28.58
C SER A 595 43.75 -40.70 -28.12
N GLY A 596 43.18 -41.56 -28.97
CA GLY A 596 42.86 -41.41 -30.40
C GLY A 596 42.36 -42.72 -31.05
N LYS A 597 41.27 -42.64 -31.85
CA LYS A 597 40.74 -43.63 -32.83
C LYS A 597 40.07 -44.94 -32.32
N ILE A 598 38.74 -44.83 -32.21
CA ILE A 598 37.64 -45.80 -32.48
C ILE A 598 37.97 -47.08 -33.29
N PRO A 599 37.19 -48.17 -33.09
CA PRO A 599 36.34 -48.64 -34.19
C PRO A 599 34.91 -49.15 -33.81
N LYS A 600 33.90 -48.73 -34.61
CA LYS A 600 32.78 -49.53 -35.23
C LYS A 600 31.90 -50.49 -34.39
N MET A 601 30.58 -50.68 -34.63
CA MET A 601 29.55 -50.03 -35.49
C MET A 601 28.12 -50.64 -35.23
N VAL A 602 27.10 -50.13 -35.96
CA VAL A 602 25.70 -50.64 -36.16
C VAL A 602 24.70 -50.21 -35.07
N LYS A 603 23.69 -49.32 -35.24
CA LYS A 603 22.76 -48.86 -36.32
C LYS A 603 21.33 -49.43 -36.19
N THR A 604 20.39 -48.53 -35.85
CA THR A 604 19.01 -48.41 -36.40
C THR A 604 18.48 -47.02 -35.98
N SER A 605 18.35 -46.03 -36.90
CA SER A 605 17.09 -45.57 -37.54
C SER A 605 15.99 -45.11 -36.56
N ALA A 606 15.42 -43.90 -36.61
CA ALA A 606 15.55 -42.72 -37.51
C ALA A 606 15.02 -41.45 -36.77
N GLY A 607 15.09 -40.20 -37.25
CA GLY A 607 15.83 -39.64 -38.38
C GLY A 607 15.12 -38.50 -39.14
N LYS A 608 15.25 -37.23 -38.68
CA LYS A 608 15.35 -35.98 -39.50
C LYS A 608 15.43 -34.67 -38.68
N GLN A 609 16.56 -33.95 -38.81
CA GLN A 609 16.74 -32.48 -38.98
C GLN A 609 16.04 -31.52 -37.96
N GLU A 610 16.69 -30.65 -37.18
CA GLU A 610 17.94 -29.84 -37.30
C GLU A 610 17.91 -28.74 -38.40
N HIS A 611 18.46 -27.53 -38.25
CA HIS A 611 19.36 -26.94 -37.22
C HIS A 611 18.95 -25.49 -36.82
N SER A 612 19.43 -25.01 -35.66
CA SER A 612 19.80 -23.59 -35.44
C SER A 612 20.68 -23.41 -34.19
N ARG A 613 21.73 -22.55 -34.27
CA ARG A 613 22.82 -22.20 -33.31
C ARG A 613 24.15 -22.88 -33.61
N GLU A 614 25.33 -22.24 -33.52
CA GLU A 614 25.77 -20.84 -33.29
C GLU A 614 27.04 -20.63 -34.18
N GLN A 615 27.92 -19.60 -34.18
CA GLN A 615 28.19 -18.35 -33.44
C GLN A 615 28.13 -17.13 -34.44
N GLN A 616 28.41 -15.83 -34.21
CA GLN A 616 29.12 -14.96 -33.23
C GLN A 616 30.66 -14.85 -33.37
N GLU A 617 31.22 -13.63 -33.53
CA GLU A 617 32.64 -13.16 -33.37
C GLU A 617 32.82 -11.75 -34.00
N ASN A 618 33.68 -10.79 -33.55
CA ASN A 618 34.33 -10.58 -32.24
C ASN A 618 34.98 -9.15 -32.07
N GLN A 619 35.39 -8.79 -30.82
CA GLN A 619 36.48 -7.84 -30.40
C GLN A 619 36.35 -6.28 -30.51
N PRO A 620 37.12 -5.46 -29.73
CA PRO A 620 37.43 -5.58 -28.28
C PRO A 620 37.54 -4.25 -27.43
N GLU A 621 37.18 -4.36 -26.15
CA GLU A 621 37.86 -3.92 -24.88
C GLU A 621 38.36 -2.46 -24.57
N GLU A 622 37.91 -1.94 -23.42
CA GLU A 622 38.70 -1.26 -22.36
C GLU A 622 37.95 -1.47 -20.99
N GLU A 623 38.62 -1.35 -19.82
CA GLU A 623 38.22 -2.03 -18.56
C GLU A 623 37.36 -1.23 -17.54
N ASP A 624 36.33 -1.87 -16.95
CA ASP A 624 35.83 -1.74 -15.56
C ASP A 624 34.63 -2.71 -15.38
N ASP A 625 34.85 -3.96 -14.90
CA ASP A 625 33.84 -5.04 -14.96
C ASP A 625 33.86 -6.01 -13.74
N GLU A 626 33.04 -5.73 -12.71
CA GLU A 626 32.92 -6.59 -11.52
C GLU A 626 31.89 -7.72 -11.67
N THR A 627 32.32 -8.78 -12.38
CA THR A 627 32.02 -10.18 -12.03
C THR A 627 30.57 -10.56 -11.70
N SER A 628 29.61 -10.37 -12.62
CA SER A 628 28.33 -11.10 -12.58
C SER A 628 28.52 -12.58 -12.97
N ILE A 629 29.04 -13.39 -12.05
CA ILE A 629 29.33 -14.82 -12.28
C ILE A 629 28.03 -15.63 -12.38
N VAL A 630 28.01 -16.58 -13.32
CA VAL A 630 26.86 -17.46 -13.63
C VAL A 630 26.48 -18.32 -12.42
N THR A 631 25.34 -18.04 -11.81
CA THR A 631 24.78 -18.78 -10.66
C THR A 631 23.90 -19.97 -11.04
N SER A 632 23.60 -20.16 -12.34
CA SER A 632 22.54 -21.08 -12.82
C SER A 632 22.84 -22.59 -12.78
N GLU A 633 23.90 -23.03 -12.11
CA GLU A 633 24.21 -24.45 -11.87
C GLU A 633 24.22 -24.84 -10.37
N ILE A 634 24.02 -23.88 -9.45
CA ILE A 634 24.08 -24.13 -8.00
C ILE A 634 22.66 -24.36 -7.46
N VAL A 635 22.35 -25.62 -7.12
CA VAL A 635 21.12 -25.98 -6.40
C VAL A 635 21.37 -25.86 -4.90
N ILE A 636 20.59 -25.01 -4.24
CA ILE A 636 20.60 -24.77 -2.79
C ILE A 636 19.53 -25.68 -2.16
N PRO A 637 19.77 -26.30 -0.99
CA PRO A 637 18.74 -27.07 -0.28
C PRO A 637 17.53 -26.21 0.10
N ASP A 638 16.32 -26.69 -0.20
CA ASP A 638 15.08 -26.01 0.20
C ASP A 638 14.86 -26.01 1.73
N SER A 639 15.64 -26.79 2.50
CA SER A 639 15.73 -26.67 3.97
C SER A 639 16.28 -25.33 4.44
N ASP A 640 17.12 -24.69 3.62
CA ASP A 640 17.84 -23.48 4.02
C ASP A 640 17.07 -22.20 3.67
N LEU A 641 16.15 -22.31 2.71
CA LEU A 641 15.37 -21.21 2.13
C LEU A 641 13.99 -21.05 2.79
N PHE A 642 13.53 -19.82 2.87
CA PHE A 642 12.21 -19.43 3.38
C PHE A 642 11.26 -19.02 2.26
N GLU A 643 9.97 -19.27 2.46
CA GLU A 643 8.86 -18.75 1.66
C GLU A 643 7.76 -18.13 2.54
N VAL A 644 6.94 -17.28 1.93
CA VAL A 644 5.77 -16.65 2.57
C VAL A 644 4.53 -17.45 2.19
N GLY A 645 3.83 -17.98 3.20
CA GLY A 645 2.58 -18.72 3.03
C GLY A 645 1.33 -17.87 3.27
N SER A 646 0.16 -18.36 2.84
CA SER A 646 -1.13 -17.73 3.15
C SER A 646 -1.76 -18.28 4.43
N ILE A 647 -2.65 -17.48 5.04
CA ILE A 647 -3.45 -17.89 6.21
C ILE A 647 -4.41 -19.04 5.86
N ASP A 648 -4.85 -19.13 4.61
CA ASP A 648 -5.74 -20.18 4.11
C ASP A 648 -5.08 -21.57 4.15
N GLU A 649 -3.75 -21.66 4.20
CA GLU A 649 -3.00 -22.92 4.41
C GLU A 649 -3.25 -23.55 5.80
N ILE A 650 -3.67 -22.74 6.78
CA ILE A 650 -3.90 -23.15 8.17
C ILE A 650 -5.38 -23.43 8.43
N TYR A 651 -6.29 -22.70 7.77
CA TYR A 651 -7.74 -22.75 8.01
C TYR A 651 -8.57 -23.41 6.89
N GLY A 652 -8.06 -23.51 5.66
CA GLY A 652 -8.58 -24.42 4.63
C GLY A 652 -9.59 -23.87 3.60
N ASP A 653 -10.00 -22.60 3.69
CA ASP A 653 -10.94 -21.92 2.78
C ASP A 653 -10.53 -20.45 2.56
N ASP A 654 -11.04 -19.77 1.52
CA ASP A 654 -10.78 -18.34 1.20
C ASP A 654 -11.21 -17.40 2.37
N ASN A 655 -10.27 -17.03 3.25
CA ASN A 655 -10.56 -16.29 4.49
C ASN A 655 -10.32 -14.77 4.41
N GLU A 656 -10.40 -14.17 3.21
CA GLU A 656 -10.23 -12.73 2.97
C GLU A 656 -11.20 -11.81 3.77
N ARG A 657 -12.25 -12.36 4.39
CA ARG A 657 -13.27 -11.60 5.15
C ARG A 657 -13.10 -11.67 6.67
N THR A 658 -12.11 -12.40 7.17
CA THR A 658 -12.10 -12.88 8.56
C THR A 658 -10.97 -12.28 9.41
N LEU A 659 -9.96 -11.68 8.77
CA LEU A 659 -8.94 -10.84 9.41
C LEU A 659 -9.48 -9.44 9.75
N ASP A 660 -9.04 -8.88 10.87
CA ASP A 660 -9.33 -7.48 11.23
C ASP A 660 -8.57 -6.53 10.30
N PRO A 661 -9.19 -5.48 9.73
CA PRO A 661 -8.56 -4.63 8.70
C PRO A 661 -7.39 -3.75 9.19
N GLY A 662 -7.11 -3.77 10.49
CA GLY A 662 -5.93 -3.16 11.11
C GLY A 662 -4.92 -4.15 11.72
N CYS A 663 -5.13 -5.46 11.53
CA CYS A 663 -4.19 -6.52 11.93
C CYS A 663 -3.57 -7.13 10.68
N PHE A 664 -2.25 -7.07 10.56
CA PHE A 664 -1.51 -7.75 9.51
C PHE A 664 -0.81 -8.98 10.07
N ILE A 665 -1.09 -10.13 9.45
CA ILE A 665 -0.45 -11.42 9.75
C ILE A 665 0.25 -11.94 8.50
N ALA A 666 1.51 -12.32 8.64
CA ALA A 666 2.27 -13.01 7.61
C ALA A 666 2.88 -14.31 8.16
N ILE A 667 2.82 -15.37 7.37
CA ILE A 667 3.38 -16.67 7.71
C ILE A 667 4.67 -16.84 6.92
N ILE A 668 5.79 -17.02 7.61
CA ILE A 668 7.10 -17.34 7.02
C ILE A 668 7.49 -18.73 7.47
N LYS A 669 7.78 -19.62 6.52
CA LYS A 669 8.16 -21.01 6.78
C LYS A 669 9.36 -21.41 5.94
N ARG A 670 10.12 -22.41 6.39
CA ARG A 670 11.10 -23.08 5.51
C ARG A 670 10.34 -23.86 4.44
N LYS A 671 10.86 -23.87 3.21
CA LYS A 671 10.22 -24.61 2.10
C LYS A 671 10.22 -26.12 2.36
N GLU A 672 11.33 -26.65 2.87
CA GLU A 672 11.40 -27.99 3.47
C GLU A 672 11.47 -27.86 4.99
N MET A 673 10.39 -28.22 5.70
CA MET A 673 10.39 -28.28 7.16
C MET A 673 11.14 -29.52 7.66
N MET A 674 12.15 -29.32 8.50
CA MET A 674 12.86 -30.41 9.16
C MET A 674 12.23 -30.72 10.51
N GLN A 675 11.63 -31.91 10.64
CA GLN A 675 11.11 -32.40 11.91
C GLN A 675 12.24 -32.99 12.77
N PHE A 676 12.65 -32.27 13.82
CA PHE A 676 13.66 -32.73 14.79
C PHE A 676 13.09 -33.72 15.82
N ASN A 677 12.49 -34.81 15.33
CA ASN A 677 11.88 -35.86 16.14
C ASN A 677 12.66 -37.19 16.02
N SER A 678 12.14 -38.26 16.61
CA SER A 678 12.74 -39.60 16.54
C SER A 678 12.96 -40.12 15.11
N LEU A 679 12.19 -39.68 14.11
CA LEU A 679 12.39 -40.04 12.71
C LEU A 679 13.66 -39.39 12.12
N PHE A 680 14.05 -38.19 12.58
CA PHE A 680 15.34 -37.59 12.22
C PHE A 680 16.49 -38.35 12.87
N MET A 681 16.35 -38.79 14.12
CA MET A 681 17.35 -39.65 14.78
C MET A 681 17.53 -40.97 14.01
N ILE A 682 16.44 -41.62 13.62
CA ILE A 682 16.47 -42.85 12.82
C ILE A 682 17.17 -42.60 11.48
N LYS A 683 16.78 -41.59 10.70
CA LYS A 683 17.42 -41.27 9.40
C LYS A 683 18.92 -40.97 9.51
N VAL A 684 19.36 -40.30 10.58
CA VAL A 684 20.79 -40.03 10.81
C VAL A 684 21.53 -41.29 11.27
N ALA A 685 20.88 -42.20 11.98
CA ALA A 685 21.46 -43.50 12.34
C ALA A 685 21.53 -44.46 11.13
N GLU A 686 20.51 -44.47 10.27
CA GLU A 686 20.48 -45.17 8.98
C GLU A 686 21.62 -44.70 8.07
N SER A 687 21.80 -43.38 7.89
CA SER A 687 22.88 -42.83 7.06
C SER A 687 24.28 -43.08 7.64
N LYS A 688 24.38 -43.34 8.95
CA LYS A 688 25.60 -43.79 9.63
C LYS A 688 25.78 -45.32 9.66
N GLY A 689 24.88 -46.08 9.02
CA GLY A 689 24.94 -47.53 8.89
C GLY A 689 24.62 -48.32 10.16
N LEU A 690 24.07 -47.68 11.21
CA LEU A 690 23.83 -48.30 12.52
C LEU A 690 22.80 -49.45 12.49
N PHE A 691 21.95 -49.51 11.45
CA PHE A 691 20.99 -50.60 11.23
C PHE A 691 21.41 -51.62 10.16
N GLY A 692 22.57 -51.41 9.52
CA GLY A 692 23.12 -52.28 8.46
C GLY A 692 22.53 -52.03 7.06
N ASP A 693 23.34 -52.28 6.03
CA ASP A 693 22.86 -52.39 4.64
C ASP A 693 22.00 -53.65 4.49
N SER A 694 20.76 -53.53 4.00
CA SER A 694 19.90 -54.68 3.68
C SER A 694 20.41 -55.50 2.49
N ASP A 695 21.21 -54.88 1.60
CA ASP A 695 21.44 -55.34 0.23
C ASP A 695 22.89 -55.84 0.00
N LYS A 696 23.58 -56.35 1.02
CA LYS A 696 24.93 -56.94 0.88
C LYS A 696 25.04 -58.33 1.49
N GLU A 697 25.07 -59.33 0.61
CA GLU A 697 25.34 -60.72 0.96
C GLU A 697 26.73 -60.90 1.60
N CYS A 698 26.85 -61.82 2.56
CA CYS A 698 28.06 -62.05 3.35
C CYS A 698 28.98 -63.12 2.72
N PRO A 699 30.30 -62.85 2.65
CA PRO A 699 31.33 -63.88 2.73
C PRO A 699 32.08 -63.83 4.09
N SER A 700 32.54 -64.99 4.54
CA SER A 700 33.00 -65.25 5.91
C SER A 700 34.56 -65.26 6.05
N PRO A 701 35.19 -65.60 7.19
CA PRO A 701 36.07 -64.62 7.86
C PRO A 701 37.54 -65.04 8.03
N LYS A 702 38.41 -64.04 8.26
CA LYS A 702 39.79 -64.15 8.77
C LYS A 702 40.09 -62.94 9.67
N GLU A 703 40.35 -63.17 10.96
CA GLU A 703 41.67 -63.36 11.60
C GLU A 703 42.44 -62.04 11.83
N GLU A 704 42.27 -61.52 13.05
CA GLU A 704 43.19 -60.77 13.95
C GLU A 704 44.44 -60.02 13.41
N VAL A 705 44.55 -58.73 13.84
CA VAL A 705 45.76 -58.11 14.47
C VAL A 705 47.02 -57.90 13.56
N GLU A 706 47.81 -56.82 13.58
CA GLU A 706 48.07 -55.76 14.58
C GLU A 706 48.35 -54.35 13.96
N VAL A 707 48.73 -53.39 14.81
CA VAL A 707 49.02 -51.97 14.56
C VAL A 707 50.47 -51.72 14.12
N GLN A 708 50.70 -50.80 13.15
CA GLN A 708 51.72 -49.71 13.25
C GLN A 708 51.78 -48.73 12.06
N GLN A 709 52.08 -47.46 12.37
CA GLN A 709 52.57 -46.44 11.42
C GLN A 709 54.13 -46.49 11.38
N PRO A 710 54.82 -45.98 10.33
CA PRO A 710 55.18 -44.55 10.34
C PRO A 710 55.31 -43.86 8.96
N THR A 711 55.29 -42.52 8.96
CA THR A 711 55.46 -41.67 7.75
C THR A 711 56.90 -41.21 7.48
N LYS A 712 57.34 -41.26 6.21
CA LYS A 712 58.38 -40.40 5.54
C LYS A 712 58.59 -40.90 4.08
N VAL A 713 59.10 -40.16 3.07
CA VAL A 713 59.04 -38.73 2.66
C VAL A 713 59.85 -38.54 1.34
N VAL A 714 59.43 -37.64 0.43
CA VAL A 714 60.24 -36.95 -0.64
C VAL A 714 60.62 -37.63 -2.00
N GLN A 715 59.88 -37.19 -3.06
CA GLN A 715 60.32 -36.51 -4.32
C GLN A 715 60.95 -37.20 -5.58
N LYS A 716 60.66 -36.52 -6.71
CA LYS A 716 61.37 -36.39 -8.02
C LYS A 716 61.32 -37.59 -8.98
N SER A 717 60.94 -37.51 -10.26
CA SER A 717 60.95 -36.48 -11.34
C SER A 717 62.24 -36.38 -12.19
N GLN A 718 62.24 -37.04 -13.35
CA GLN A 718 63.21 -36.94 -14.47
C GLN A 718 62.52 -37.41 -15.78
N ILE A 719 62.96 -37.18 -17.04
CA ILE A 719 63.86 -36.21 -17.73
C ILE A 719 63.56 -36.34 -19.25
N SER A 720 63.69 -35.28 -20.07
CA SER A 720 64.35 -35.31 -21.41
C SER A 720 64.24 -33.96 -22.16
N ARG A 721 64.91 -33.78 -23.32
CA ARG A 721 66.31 -33.30 -23.40
C ARG A 721 66.66 -32.70 -24.78
N LYS A 722 67.50 -31.64 -24.79
CA LYS A 722 68.19 -30.98 -25.94
C LYS A 722 67.27 -30.11 -26.84
N PHE A 723 67.57 -28.89 -27.33
CA PHE A 723 68.79 -28.15 -27.77
C PHE A 723 69.26 -28.35 -29.22
N VAL A 724 69.29 -27.27 -30.02
CA VAL A 724 70.48 -26.78 -30.77
C VAL A 724 70.32 -25.32 -31.26
N LYS A 725 71.47 -24.69 -31.56
CA LYS A 725 71.81 -23.26 -31.76
C LYS A 725 71.26 -22.51 -33.00
N ARG A 726 70.85 -21.23 -32.79
CA ARG A 726 71.47 -19.95 -33.31
C ARG A 726 71.54 -19.68 -34.84
N VAL A 727 71.16 -18.46 -35.30
CA VAL A 727 71.95 -17.46 -36.11
C VAL A 727 71.07 -16.42 -36.91
N LYS A 728 71.27 -15.11 -36.62
CA LYS A 728 71.24 -13.85 -37.44
C LYS A 728 70.14 -13.45 -38.47
N ILE A 729 69.93 -12.11 -38.55
CA ILE A 729 69.70 -11.23 -39.75
C ILE A 729 68.28 -11.27 -40.41
N GLU A 730 67.64 -10.20 -40.93
CA GLU A 730 67.80 -8.71 -41.07
C GLU A 730 66.38 -8.08 -40.81
N ILE A 731 66.10 -6.87 -40.27
CA ILE A 731 66.25 -5.47 -40.77
C ILE A 731 65.53 -5.28 -42.15
N ASP A 732 64.66 -4.29 -42.41
CA ASP A 732 64.59 -2.83 -42.08
C ASP A 732 63.25 -2.39 -41.42
N ARG A 733 63.18 -1.37 -40.54
CA ARG A 733 63.05 0.11 -40.75
C ARG A 733 61.86 0.53 -41.63
N LEU A 734 61.11 1.62 -41.40
CA LEU A 734 61.28 2.88 -40.65
C LEU A 734 59.96 3.24 -39.89
N ALA A 735 59.85 4.15 -38.91
CA ALA A 735 60.81 4.77 -37.97
C ALA A 735 60.05 5.61 -36.89
N ALA A 736 60.78 6.07 -35.88
CA ALA A 736 60.45 7.15 -34.91
C ALA A 736 61.73 8.03 -34.76
N PRO A 737 61.78 9.17 -34.03
CA PRO A 737 60.84 9.66 -33.01
C PRO A 737 60.57 11.20 -33.02
N THR A 738 59.89 11.64 -31.96
CA THR A 738 59.80 13.02 -31.47
C THR A 738 61.17 13.66 -31.20
N HIS A 739 61.25 15.00 -31.17
CA HIS A 739 62.46 15.71 -30.73
C HIS A 739 62.20 16.84 -29.72
N SER A 740 61.87 16.43 -28.49
CA SER A 740 61.93 17.30 -27.30
C SER A 740 63.39 17.63 -26.95
N SER A 741 64.09 18.43 -27.79
CA SER A 741 65.49 18.81 -27.51
C SER A 741 65.93 20.19 -28.00
N ILE A 742 65.21 20.87 -28.91
CA ILE A 742 65.64 22.17 -29.44
C ILE A 742 64.93 23.31 -28.69
N SER A 743 65.53 23.66 -27.56
CA SER A 743 65.14 24.80 -26.72
C SER A 743 65.42 26.17 -27.37
N ARG A 744 64.77 27.21 -26.85
CA ARG A 744 64.98 28.67 -27.12
C ARG A 744 64.27 29.15 -28.42
N THR A 745 63.81 30.41 -28.54
CA THR A 745 64.10 31.61 -27.72
C THR A 745 62.92 32.61 -27.69
N SER A 746 62.72 33.27 -26.55
CA SER A 746 62.22 34.65 -26.34
C SER A 746 61.21 35.31 -27.30
N SER A 747 60.04 35.72 -26.77
CA SER A 747 59.57 37.14 -26.66
C SER A 747 58.03 37.24 -26.55
N LYS A 748 57.43 38.39 -26.23
CA LYS A 748 57.49 39.21 -24.99
C LYS A 748 56.29 40.18 -24.99
N CYS A 749 55.71 40.50 -23.83
CA CYS A 749 54.88 41.68 -23.52
C CYS A 749 53.59 41.99 -24.36
N GLU A 750 52.44 41.98 -23.65
CA GLU A 750 51.47 43.12 -23.55
C GLU A 750 50.66 43.55 -24.81
N LEU A 751 49.54 44.29 -24.73
CA LEU A 751 48.86 44.99 -23.61
C LEU A 751 47.38 44.58 -23.46
N CYS A 752 46.83 44.83 -22.27
CA CYS A 752 45.42 45.22 -22.10
C CYS A 752 45.33 46.75 -21.97
N PRO A 753 44.32 47.40 -22.55
CA PRO A 753 43.65 48.48 -21.83
C PRO A 753 42.12 48.43 -21.90
N ARG A 754 41.50 48.79 -20.77
CA ARG A 754 40.06 48.87 -20.52
C ARG A 754 39.69 50.35 -20.28
N HIS A 755 38.49 50.76 -20.74
CA HIS A 755 37.76 52.03 -20.47
C HIS A 755 37.82 53.18 -21.50
N GLY A 756 36.73 53.96 -21.50
CA GLY A 756 36.44 55.12 -22.36
C GLY A 756 34.98 55.09 -22.84
N ARG A 757 33.93 54.96 -22.00
CA ARG A 757 33.39 55.92 -21.00
C ARG A 757 32.96 57.28 -21.58
N TYR A 758 31.64 57.57 -21.48
CA TYR A 758 31.03 58.89 -21.20
C TYR A 758 31.03 59.99 -22.30
N ILE A 759 30.10 60.98 -22.43
CA ILE A 759 28.81 61.35 -21.76
C ILE A 759 27.84 62.03 -22.81
N VAL A 760 26.69 62.60 -22.34
CA VAL A 760 25.82 63.68 -22.93
C VAL A 760 24.60 63.21 -23.77
N ARG A 761 23.33 63.63 -23.53
CA ARG A 761 22.64 64.35 -22.42
C ARG A 761 21.10 64.18 -22.47
N ASP A 762 20.43 64.52 -21.36
CA ASP A 762 19.13 65.23 -21.13
C ASP A 762 18.05 65.19 -22.24
N GLU A 763 16.81 64.72 -22.05
CA GLU A 763 15.71 65.17 -21.15
C GLU A 763 14.87 66.38 -21.60
N LYS A 764 13.54 66.26 -21.35
CA LYS A 764 12.42 67.22 -21.54
C LYS A 764 11.87 67.45 -22.96
N LEU A 765 10.67 66.88 -23.19
CA LEU A 765 9.47 67.71 -23.07
C LEU A 765 8.27 66.88 -22.56
N LEU A 766 7.43 67.49 -21.71
CA LEU A 766 6.10 66.98 -21.35
C LEU A 766 5.03 67.78 -22.13
N SER A 767 3.80 67.25 -22.14
CA SER A 767 2.53 67.99 -22.32
C SER A 767 2.33 68.87 -23.58
N MET A 768 1.99 68.23 -24.69
CA MET A 768 0.84 68.57 -25.57
C MET A 768 0.22 67.21 -25.95
N GLN A 769 -1.04 66.84 -25.70
CA GLN A 769 -2.31 67.54 -25.50
C GLN A 769 -2.88 68.25 -26.75
N ILE A 770 -4.00 67.69 -27.24
CA ILE A 770 -4.99 68.23 -28.19
C ILE A 770 -4.58 68.31 -29.69
N SER A 771 -4.50 67.15 -30.35
CA SER A 771 -5.12 66.86 -31.67
C SER A 771 -4.84 65.39 -32.08
N GLU A 772 -5.79 64.55 -32.50
CA GLU A 772 -7.24 64.72 -32.67
C GLU A 772 -8.03 63.63 -31.90
N THR A 773 -9.05 64.05 -31.16
CA THR A 773 -10.10 63.15 -30.65
C THR A 773 -11.27 63.09 -31.63
N ARG A 774 -11.52 61.92 -32.24
CA ARG A 774 -12.86 61.51 -32.77
C ARG A 774 -12.88 60.05 -33.22
N LYS A 775 -14.04 59.40 -33.08
CA LYS A 775 -14.38 58.04 -33.58
C LYS A 775 -13.87 56.83 -32.78
N GLN A 776 -13.72 56.97 -31.46
CA GLN A 776 -14.66 56.21 -30.63
C GLN A 776 -16.06 56.87 -30.72
N ASP A 777 -17.12 56.08 -30.53
CA ASP A 777 -18.52 56.43 -30.85
C ASP A 777 -18.81 56.75 -32.33
N ALA A 778 -18.75 55.72 -33.18
CA ALA A 778 -19.35 55.73 -34.52
C ALA A 778 -20.00 54.41 -34.99
N ARG A 779 -20.11 53.37 -34.12
CA ARG A 779 -20.83 52.10 -34.42
C ARG A 779 -21.71 51.56 -33.28
N ARG A 780 -22.07 52.39 -32.30
CA ARG A 780 -23.27 52.14 -31.45
C ARG A 780 -24.58 52.41 -32.20
N TRP A 781 -24.57 53.41 -33.09
CA TRP A 781 -25.74 53.91 -33.83
C TRP A 781 -26.48 52.90 -34.72
N TRP A 782 -25.87 51.76 -35.05
CA TRP A 782 -26.51 50.67 -35.80
C TRP A 782 -27.19 49.60 -34.93
N ARG A 783 -27.07 49.67 -33.60
CA ARG A 783 -27.68 48.70 -32.69
C ARG A 783 -29.03 49.18 -32.16
N ASP A 784 -29.11 50.46 -31.80
CA ASP A 784 -30.35 51.06 -31.26
C ASP A 784 -31.36 51.42 -32.37
N ALA A 785 -30.89 51.66 -33.60
CA ALA A 785 -31.75 51.89 -34.77
C ALA A 785 -32.56 50.65 -35.21
N ILE A 786 -32.08 49.44 -34.90
CA ILE A 786 -32.80 48.20 -35.24
C ILE A 786 -33.99 47.98 -34.29
N THR A 787 -33.83 48.35 -33.01
CA THR A 787 -34.86 48.19 -31.96
C THR A 787 -36.14 49.00 -32.22
N VAL A 788 -36.06 50.07 -33.01
CA VAL A 788 -37.20 50.94 -33.35
C VAL A 788 -37.92 50.51 -34.64
N VAL A 789 -37.27 49.73 -35.51
CA VAL A 789 -37.78 49.38 -36.86
C VAL A 789 -38.46 48.00 -36.91
N VAL A 790 -38.34 47.18 -35.87
CA VAL A 790 -38.85 45.78 -35.85
C VAL A 790 -40.19 45.66 -35.09
N HIS A 791 -40.84 46.76 -34.70
CA HIS A 791 -42.16 46.78 -34.02
C HIS A 791 -43.20 47.68 -34.71
N SER A 792 -43.40 47.48 -36.01
CA SER A 792 -44.67 47.79 -36.68
C SER A 792 -44.91 46.87 -37.89
N GLU A 793 -46.18 46.64 -38.21
CA GLU A 793 -46.66 45.61 -39.13
C GLU A 793 -46.38 45.95 -40.61
N GLY A 794 -46.16 44.93 -41.46
CA GLY A 794 -45.94 45.14 -42.90
C GLY A 794 -45.63 43.86 -43.68
N SER A 795 -46.57 43.40 -44.49
CA SER A 795 -46.50 42.16 -45.28
C SER A 795 -45.37 42.09 -46.32
N GLY A 796 -44.67 40.94 -46.40
CA GLY A 796 -44.31 40.34 -47.69
C GLY A 796 -42.83 40.15 -48.07
N ILE A 797 -42.48 38.88 -48.31
CA ILE A 797 -41.48 38.39 -49.31
C ILE A 797 -39.97 38.61 -49.01
N ALA A 798 -39.32 37.49 -48.61
CA ALA A 798 -37.91 37.10 -48.87
C ALA A 798 -36.73 37.91 -48.26
N ARG A 799 -35.49 37.39 -48.17
CA ARG A 799 -34.97 36.07 -47.69
C ARG A 799 -33.41 36.13 -47.62
N ASN A 800 -32.80 35.48 -46.61
CA ASN A 800 -31.32 35.28 -46.45
C ASN A 800 -30.54 36.57 -46.09
N PHE A 801 -29.37 36.58 -45.43
CA PHE A 801 -28.46 35.54 -44.89
C PHE A 801 -28.25 35.77 -43.36
N ARG A 802 -27.56 34.94 -42.56
CA ARG A 802 -26.58 33.88 -42.84
C ARG A 802 -26.63 32.73 -41.80
N ALA A 803 -27.56 31.79 -41.96
CA ALA A 803 -27.37 30.44 -41.41
C ALA A 803 -26.52 29.61 -42.40
N ILE A 804 -25.75 28.65 -41.91
CA ILE A 804 -25.13 27.63 -42.77
C ILE A 804 -26.24 26.66 -43.17
N ARG A 805 -26.83 26.87 -44.36
CA ARG A 805 -27.72 25.90 -44.99
C ARG A 805 -26.88 24.83 -45.68
N SER A 806 -27.00 23.59 -45.23
CA SER A 806 -26.99 22.45 -46.15
C SER A 806 -28.22 22.53 -47.07
N ASP A 807 -28.13 21.97 -48.27
CA ASP A 807 -29.20 22.05 -49.26
C ASP A 807 -30.45 21.28 -48.81
N PRO A 808 -31.66 21.90 -48.77
CA PRO A 808 -32.90 21.19 -48.47
C PRO A 808 -33.19 19.99 -49.38
N LEU A 809 -32.60 19.92 -50.58
CA LEU A 809 -32.85 18.86 -51.57
C LEU A 809 -32.16 17.52 -51.28
N THR A 810 -31.26 17.43 -50.29
CA THR A 810 -30.47 16.20 -50.01
C THR A 810 -30.64 15.61 -48.62
N GLN A 811 -31.47 16.20 -47.75
CA GLN A 811 -31.79 15.63 -46.43
C GLN A 811 -32.76 14.45 -46.57
N LYS A 812 -32.35 13.27 -46.09
CA LYS A 812 -33.26 12.11 -45.95
C LYS A 812 -33.55 11.82 -44.48
N LEU A 813 -34.80 11.48 -44.19
CA LEU A 813 -35.16 10.89 -42.89
C LEU A 813 -34.58 9.48 -42.83
N LEU A 814 -33.78 9.23 -41.79
CA LEU A 814 -33.45 7.90 -41.33
C LEU A 814 -34.46 7.48 -40.27
N PHE A 815 -34.85 6.21 -40.34
CA PHE A 815 -35.60 5.53 -39.30
C PHE A 815 -34.70 4.45 -38.68
N PRO A 816 -33.69 4.83 -37.86
CA PRO A 816 -32.97 3.86 -37.04
C PRO A 816 -33.92 3.39 -35.94
N PHE A 817 -34.57 2.25 -36.14
CA PHE A 817 -35.36 1.58 -35.10
C PHE A 817 -34.42 1.05 -34.01
N HIS A 818 -33.97 1.93 -33.12
CA HIS A 818 -33.31 1.58 -31.89
C HIS A 818 -33.95 2.34 -30.73
N LYS A 819 -34.72 1.59 -29.93
CA LYS A 819 -35.24 2.06 -28.65
C LYS A 819 -34.09 2.04 -27.65
N TYR A 820 -33.71 3.23 -27.16
CA TYR A 820 -32.71 3.38 -26.11
C TYR A 820 -33.25 2.82 -24.77
N ASP A 821 -32.40 2.12 -24.01
CA ASP A 821 -32.72 1.87 -22.59
C ASP A 821 -32.50 3.15 -21.81
N LEU A 822 -33.43 3.48 -20.91
CA LEU A 822 -33.45 4.72 -20.13
C LEU A 822 -33.48 4.44 -18.64
N TYR A 823 -32.83 5.30 -17.87
CA TYR A 823 -32.80 5.27 -16.41
C TYR A 823 -33.06 6.67 -15.86
N ARG A 824 -34.10 6.80 -15.02
CA ARG A 824 -34.61 8.07 -14.47
C ARG A 824 -34.88 9.16 -15.54
N LEU A 825 -35.38 8.76 -16.71
CA LEU A 825 -35.78 9.66 -17.82
C LEU A 825 -37.11 9.20 -18.44
N ASP A 826 -38.09 10.10 -18.54
CA ASP A 826 -39.39 9.81 -19.18
C ASP A 826 -39.30 9.77 -20.72
N LYS A 827 -38.29 10.43 -21.28
CA LYS A 827 -38.04 10.58 -22.73
C LYS A 827 -36.54 10.53 -22.98
N GLY A 828 -36.15 9.75 -23.99
CA GLY A 828 -34.76 9.62 -24.43
C GLY A 828 -34.46 10.40 -25.71
N PRO A 829 -33.37 10.04 -26.42
CA PRO A 829 -33.06 10.55 -27.74
C PRO A 829 -34.15 10.18 -28.77
N SER A 830 -34.16 10.88 -29.91
CA SER A 830 -35.15 10.63 -30.96
C SER A 830 -34.91 9.32 -31.70
N GLU A 831 -35.93 8.47 -31.80
CA GLU A 831 -35.96 7.26 -32.66
C GLU A 831 -36.00 7.59 -34.18
N LYS A 832 -35.99 8.88 -34.54
CA LYS A 832 -35.96 9.38 -35.92
C LYS A 832 -34.85 10.43 -36.05
N ALA A 833 -33.97 10.24 -37.03
CA ALA A 833 -32.80 11.08 -37.24
C ALA A 833 -32.74 11.55 -38.70
N THR A 834 -32.26 12.77 -38.96
CA THR A 834 -31.97 13.24 -40.33
C THR A 834 -30.48 13.12 -40.63
N LEU A 835 -30.13 12.82 -41.88
CA LEU A 835 -28.75 12.75 -42.34
C LEU A 835 -28.64 13.44 -43.71
N THR A 836 -27.69 14.36 -43.84
CA THR A 836 -27.28 14.94 -45.12
C THR A 836 -26.24 14.05 -45.82
N VAL A 837 -26.03 14.29 -47.11
CA VAL A 837 -24.89 13.69 -47.84
C VAL A 837 -23.55 14.17 -47.27
N ASP A 838 -23.48 15.41 -46.76
CA ASP A 838 -22.28 15.96 -46.12
C ASP A 838 -21.96 15.25 -44.80
N ASP A 839 -22.96 15.03 -43.93
CA ASP A 839 -22.83 14.25 -42.69
C ASP A 839 -22.33 12.83 -42.98
N ALA A 840 -22.93 12.17 -43.99
CA ALA A 840 -22.56 10.83 -44.41
C ALA A 840 -21.12 10.79 -44.95
N THR A 841 -20.73 11.79 -45.74
CA THR A 841 -19.37 11.94 -46.27
C THR A 841 -18.36 12.14 -45.15
N TYR A 842 -18.66 13.01 -44.19
CA TYR A 842 -17.81 13.24 -43.02
C TYR A 842 -17.64 11.95 -42.20
N ALA A 843 -18.74 11.29 -41.84
CA ALA A 843 -18.72 10.10 -41.00
C ALA A 843 -17.95 8.94 -41.66
N LEU A 844 -18.23 8.63 -42.94
CA LEU A 844 -17.50 7.60 -43.66
C LEU A 844 -16.01 7.92 -43.79
N LYS A 845 -15.68 9.16 -44.15
CA LYS A 845 -14.30 9.60 -44.30
C LYS A 845 -13.54 9.47 -43.00
N MET A 846 -14.08 9.99 -41.89
CA MET A 846 -13.40 9.96 -40.59
C MET A 846 -13.29 8.55 -40.00
N MET A 847 -14.32 7.71 -40.08
CA MET A 847 -14.22 6.32 -39.60
C MET A 847 -13.20 5.51 -40.41
N ASN A 848 -13.16 5.64 -41.74
CA ASN A 848 -12.13 4.96 -42.56
C ASN A 848 -10.72 5.52 -42.29
N TYR A 849 -10.60 6.82 -42.02
CA TYR A 849 -9.34 7.51 -41.72
C TYR A 849 -8.76 7.05 -40.37
N VAL A 850 -9.57 6.97 -39.31
CA VAL A 850 -9.19 6.38 -38.02
C VAL A 850 -8.85 4.89 -38.18
N ARG A 851 -9.73 4.09 -38.80
CA ARG A 851 -9.50 2.66 -39.06
C ARG A 851 -8.18 2.39 -39.78
N ARG A 852 -7.81 3.20 -40.78
CA ARG A 852 -6.52 3.08 -41.49
C ARG A 852 -5.36 3.47 -40.58
N MET A 853 -5.46 4.56 -39.83
CA MET A 853 -4.42 4.97 -38.88
C MET A 853 -4.15 3.89 -37.83
N GLU A 854 -5.18 3.36 -37.15
CA GLU A 854 -5.02 2.32 -36.14
C GLU A 854 -4.36 1.06 -36.72
N ASN A 855 -4.80 0.63 -37.91
CA ASN A 855 -4.18 -0.50 -38.62
C ASN A 855 -2.71 -0.22 -38.98
N LYS A 856 -2.35 1.03 -39.34
CA LYS A 856 -0.96 1.42 -39.60
C LYS A 856 -0.12 1.54 -38.33
N ALA A 857 -0.67 2.04 -37.22
CA ALA A 857 0.00 1.98 -35.92
C ALA A 857 0.29 0.53 -35.52
N ALA A 858 -0.63 -0.40 -35.77
CA ALA A 858 -0.41 -1.84 -35.54
C ALA A 858 0.70 -2.44 -36.43
N GLU A 859 0.91 -1.93 -37.65
CA GLU A 859 2.05 -2.30 -38.51
C GLU A 859 3.36 -1.72 -37.94
N LEU A 860 3.42 -0.41 -37.70
CA LEU A 860 4.58 0.33 -37.20
C LEU A 860 5.11 -0.22 -35.86
N TYR A 861 4.22 -0.70 -34.98
CA TYR A 861 4.61 -1.35 -33.72
C TYR A 861 5.32 -2.70 -33.95
N ARG A 862 4.90 -3.50 -34.95
CA ARG A 862 5.60 -4.74 -35.32
C ARG A 862 6.94 -4.46 -36.02
N GLU A 863 7.04 -3.33 -36.72
CA GLU A 863 8.29 -2.80 -37.26
C GLU A 863 9.22 -2.20 -36.17
N ARG A 864 8.81 -2.21 -34.88
CA ARG A 864 9.52 -1.58 -33.75
C ARG A 864 9.78 -0.07 -33.90
N LEU A 865 8.98 0.61 -34.71
CA LEU A 865 9.02 2.07 -34.84
C LEU A 865 8.17 2.78 -33.77
N ILE A 866 7.26 2.05 -33.13
CA ILE A 866 6.50 2.47 -31.95
C ILE A 866 6.91 1.56 -30.79
N ASN A 867 7.18 2.15 -29.62
CA ASN A 867 7.63 1.45 -28.41
C ASN A 867 6.71 1.74 -27.23
N GLY A 868 6.80 0.94 -26.17
CA GLY A 868 5.98 1.10 -24.95
C GLY A 868 4.52 0.68 -25.18
N PHE A 869 3.57 1.43 -24.64
CA PHE A 869 2.14 1.13 -24.81
C PHE A 869 1.63 1.55 -26.19
N LEU A 870 0.71 0.76 -26.75
CA LEU A 870 -0.13 1.15 -27.89
C LEU A 870 -1.54 0.59 -27.75
N HIS A 871 -2.53 1.45 -27.59
CA HIS A 871 -3.92 1.09 -27.32
C HIS A 871 -4.82 1.41 -28.51
N LEU A 872 -5.04 0.43 -29.39
CA LEU A 872 -5.71 0.66 -30.68
C LEU A 872 -7.23 0.87 -30.53
N TYR A 873 -7.79 1.91 -31.16
CA TYR A 873 -9.22 2.26 -31.14
C TYR A 873 -10.07 1.53 -32.21
N ALA A 874 -9.46 0.59 -32.95
CA ALA A 874 -10.13 -0.06 -34.08
C ALA A 874 -11.35 -0.91 -33.67
N GLY A 875 -12.48 -0.65 -34.32
CA GLY A 875 -13.80 -1.22 -34.02
C GLY A 875 -14.73 -0.25 -33.27
N GLN A 876 -14.20 0.83 -32.70
CA GLN A 876 -14.94 1.81 -31.89
C GLN A 876 -15.20 3.14 -32.62
N GLU A 877 -14.90 3.23 -33.92
CA GLU A 877 -14.83 4.50 -34.65
C GLU A 877 -16.15 5.29 -34.68
N ALA A 878 -17.29 4.58 -34.64
CA ALA A 878 -18.62 5.20 -34.54
C ALA A 878 -18.80 6.02 -33.26
N VAL A 879 -18.08 5.71 -32.18
CA VAL A 879 -18.17 6.41 -30.89
C VAL A 879 -17.53 7.79 -30.99
N ALA A 880 -16.22 7.86 -31.30
CA ALA A 880 -15.51 9.13 -31.47
C ALA A 880 -16.11 10.01 -32.58
N VAL A 881 -16.48 9.43 -33.73
CA VAL A 881 -17.06 10.19 -34.86
C VAL A 881 -18.50 10.64 -34.56
N GLY A 882 -19.35 9.79 -33.98
CA GLY A 882 -20.72 10.14 -33.62
C GLY A 882 -20.79 11.23 -32.56
N LEU A 883 -19.90 11.18 -31.57
CA LEU A 883 -19.70 12.24 -30.57
C LEU A 883 -19.30 13.56 -31.24
N ARG A 884 -18.33 13.55 -32.17
CA ARG A 884 -17.89 14.76 -32.87
C ARG A 884 -19.00 15.39 -33.73
N MET A 885 -19.95 14.61 -34.23
CA MET A 885 -21.14 15.08 -34.96
C MET A 885 -22.28 15.58 -34.06
N ALA A 886 -22.13 15.52 -32.74
CA ALA A 886 -23.16 15.86 -31.75
C ALA A 886 -22.79 17.07 -30.87
N ILE A 887 -21.50 17.31 -30.63
CA ILE A 887 -20.99 18.45 -29.85
C ILE A 887 -21.04 19.78 -30.61
N SER A 888 -21.01 20.87 -29.86
CA SER A 888 -20.91 22.25 -30.32
C SER A 888 -19.51 22.84 -30.10
N GLU A 889 -19.28 24.03 -30.66
CA GLU A 889 -17.99 24.71 -30.65
C GLU A 889 -17.35 24.94 -29.26
N PRO A 890 -18.07 25.32 -28.18
CA PRO A 890 -17.47 25.54 -26.86
C PRO A 890 -17.37 24.27 -25.99
N ASP A 891 -17.82 23.11 -26.45
CA ASP A 891 -17.79 21.87 -25.65
C ASP A 891 -16.38 21.28 -25.60
N THR A 892 -16.09 20.52 -24.54
CA THR A 892 -14.77 19.91 -24.29
C THR A 892 -14.87 18.40 -24.08
N VAL A 893 -13.75 17.70 -24.26
CA VAL A 893 -13.67 16.24 -24.19
C VAL A 893 -12.41 15.79 -23.46
N ILE A 894 -12.54 14.76 -22.62
CA ILE A 894 -11.41 14.03 -22.01
C ILE A 894 -11.69 12.53 -22.01
N THR A 895 -10.65 11.70 -22.17
CA THR A 895 -10.78 10.23 -22.21
C THR A 895 -9.54 9.55 -21.61
N ALA A 896 -9.53 8.21 -21.59
CA ALA A 896 -8.37 7.42 -21.19
C ALA A 896 -7.37 7.22 -22.35
N TYR A 897 -6.27 6.52 -22.09
CA TYR A 897 -5.16 6.16 -22.98
C TYR A 897 -5.49 5.56 -24.36
N ARG A 898 -6.74 5.25 -24.70
CA ARG A 898 -7.16 4.76 -26.03
C ARG A 898 -7.55 5.94 -26.95
N CYS A 899 -6.72 6.98 -26.95
CA CYS A 899 -7.12 8.33 -27.34
C CYS A 899 -6.89 8.72 -28.81
N HIS A 900 -6.22 7.89 -29.64
CA HIS A 900 -5.79 8.33 -30.98
C HIS A 900 -6.98 8.74 -31.88
N GLY A 901 -8.06 7.96 -31.86
CA GLY A 901 -9.31 8.28 -32.57
C GLY A 901 -9.92 9.61 -32.14
N PHE A 902 -9.85 9.93 -30.84
CA PHE A 902 -10.29 11.22 -30.30
C PHE A 902 -9.41 12.38 -30.75
N ALA A 903 -8.08 12.24 -30.68
CA ALA A 903 -7.15 13.26 -31.19
C ALA A 903 -7.42 13.59 -32.67
N VAL A 904 -7.66 12.57 -33.51
CA VAL A 904 -7.95 12.73 -34.95
C VAL A 904 -9.28 13.43 -35.22
N VAL A 905 -10.35 13.16 -34.45
CA VAL A 905 -11.63 13.88 -34.63
C VAL A 905 -11.59 15.30 -34.03
N PHE A 906 -10.67 15.57 -33.08
CA PHE A 906 -10.32 16.90 -32.59
C PHE A 906 -9.18 17.57 -33.39
N ASP A 907 -9.23 17.36 -34.70
CA ASP A 907 -8.47 18.09 -35.72
C ASP A 907 -6.94 17.89 -35.71
N ALA A 908 -6.40 16.94 -34.93
CA ALA A 908 -4.99 16.55 -35.02
C ALA A 908 -4.74 15.71 -36.29
N PRO A 909 -3.77 16.06 -37.15
CA PRO A 909 -3.47 15.27 -38.34
C PRO A 909 -2.88 13.89 -37.98
N VAL A 910 -3.07 12.92 -38.87
CA VAL A 910 -2.57 11.54 -38.65
C VAL A 910 -1.04 11.53 -38.68
N ARG A 911 -0.41 12.45 -39.42
CA ARG A 911 1.05 12.67 -39.33
C ARG A 911 1.51 12.98 -37.90
N SER A 912 0.85 13.88 -37.18
CA SER A 912 1.28 14.22 -35.81
C SER A 912 0.94 13.10 -34.82
N VAL A 913 -0.22 12.45 -34.98
CA VAL A 913 -0.58 11.30 -34.12
C VAL A 913 0.42 10.15 -34.30
N LEU A 914 0.72 9.74 -35.53
CA LEU A 914 1.76 8.72 -35.80
C LEU A 914 3.17 9.21 -35.44
N GLY A 915 3.45 10.51 -35.57
CA GLY A 915 4.69 11.13 -35.12
C GLY A 915 4.92 10.94 -33.63
N GLU A 916 3.92 11.26 -32.80
CA GLU A 916 3.98 11.05 -31.33
C GLU A 916 4.16 9.57 -30.97
N LEU A 917 3.45 8.66 -31.65
CA LEU A 917 3.64 7.21 -31.47
C LEU A 917 5.08 6.76 -31.78
N MET A 918 5.72 7.38 -32.77
CA MET A 918 7.11 7.11 -33.16
C MET A 918 8.14 8.04 -32.46
N GLY A 919 7.73 8.74 -31.40
CA GLY A 919 8.60 9.61 -30.59
C GLY A 919 9.14 10.83 -31.30
N ARG A 920 8.46 11.34 -32.35
CA ARG A 920 8.94 12.42 -33.23
C ARG A 920 8.49 13.81 -32.78
N LYS A 921 9.31 14.80 -33.15
CA LYS A 921 9.16 16.23 -32.80
C LYS A 921 7.84 16.84 -33.29
N THR A 922 7.23 16.26 -34.32
CA THR A 922 5.96 16.68 -34.94
C THR A 922 4.70 16.18 -34.21
N GLY A 923 4.84 15.38 -33.14
CA GLY A 923 3.71 14.94 -32.33
C GLY A 923 3.08 16.05 -31.46
N PRO A 924 1.78 15.95 -31.08
CA PRO A 924 1.12 16.92 -30.20
C PRO A 924 1.81 17.17 -28.85
N ALA A 925 2.58 16.22 -28.32
CA ALA A 925 3.41 16.36 -27.13
C ALA A 925 4.92 16.34 -27.45
N LYS A 926 5.29 16.60 -28.72
CA LYS A 926 6.66 16.56 -29.26
C LYS A 926 7.40 15.25 -28.94
N GLY A 927 6.73 14.11 -29.01
CA GLY A 927 7.33 12.79 -28.73
C GLY A 927 7.59 12.51 -27.24
N LYS A 928 7.11 13.35 -26.32
CA LYS A 928 7.24 13.14 -24.86
C LYS A 928 6.07 12.35 -24.25
N GLY A 929 4.93 12.25 -24.92
CA GLY A 929 3.70 11.66 -24.39
C GLY A 929 3.35 10.27 -24.94
N GLY A 930 3.79 9.96 -26.16
CA GLY A 930 3.55 8.66 -26.80
C GLY A 930 2.07 8.34 -27.03
N SER A 931 1.71 7.05 -27.01
CA SER A 931 0.33 6.57 -27.27
C SER A 931 -0.72 7.14 -26.33
N MET A 932 -0.38 7.30 -25.05
CA MET A 932 -1.38 7.55 -24.02
C MET A 932 -1.72 9.03 -23.86
N HIS A 933 -0.76 9.94 -24.12
CA HIS A 933 -0.85 11.35 -23.70
C HIS A 933 -0.80 12.32 -24.88
N MET A 934 -1.83 12.26 -25.73
CA MET A 934 -2.04 13.21 -26.84
C MET A 934 -3.09 14.25 -26.45
N TYR A 935 -2.84 15.53 -26.76
CA TYR A 935 -3.72 16.66 -26.44
C TYR A 935 -4.03 17.49 -27.70
N ALA A 936 -5.21 18.11 -27.77
CA ALA A 936 -5.61 18.98 -28.89
C ALA A 936 -6.61 20.07 -28.45
N PRO A 937 -6.92 21.10 -29.26
CA PRO A 937 -7.86 22.16 -28.86
C PRO A 937 -9.25 21.63 -28.47
N ARG A 938 -9.64 21.85 -27.21
CA ARG A 938 -10.83 21.29 -26.50
C ARG A 938 -10.75 19.80 -26.14
N PHE A 939 -9.70 19.09 -26.56
CA PHE A 939 -9.44 17.71 -26.17
C PHE A 939 -8.33 17.68 -25.10
N TYR A 940 -8.76 17.50 -23.86
CA TYR A 940 -7.91 17.48 -22.66
C TYR A 940 -7.14 16.17 -22.49
N GLY A 941 -7.25 15.28 -23.47
CA GLY A 941 -6.27 14.25 -23.75
C GLY A 941 -6.67 12.84 -23.35
N GLY A 942 -5.68 11.95 -23.44
CA GLY A 942 -5.73 10.59 -22.88
C GLY A 942 -5.03 10.53 -21.53
N ASP A 943 -5.72 10.00 -20.52
CA ASP A 943 -5.15 9.69 -19.21
C ASP A 943 -4.70 8.23 -19.14
N GLY A 944 -3.51 8.01 -18.56
CA GLY A 944 -2.96 6.68 -18.30
C GLY A 944 -3.55 6.03 -17.05
N ILE A 945 -4.01 6.83 -16.09
CA ILE A 945 -4.54 6.38 -14.81
C ILE A 945 -6.03 6.07 -14.95
N VAL A 946 -6.41 4.82 -14.72
CA VAL A 946 -7.78 4.34 -14.92
C VAL A 946 -8.76 5.07 -14.01
N GLY A 947 -9.57 5.97 -14.60
CA GLY A 947 -10.58 6.76 -13.89
C GLY A 947 -10.13 8.16 -13.50
N GLY A 948 -8.82 8.49 -13.56
CA GLY A 948 -8.27 9.81 -13.20
C GLY A 948 -8.85 10.96 -14.04
N GLN A 949 -9.20 10.67 -15.28
CA GLN A 949 -9.84 11.63 -16.18
C GLN A 949 -11.27 12.01 -15.76
N VAL A 950 -11.94 11.23 -14.89
CA VAL A 950 -13.35 11.46 -14.54
C VAL A 950 -13.52 12.63 -13.56
N PRO A 951 -12.75 12.73 -12.46
CA PRO A 951 -12.64 13.97 -11.70
C PRO A 951 -12.18 15.17 -12.55
N ILE A 952 -11.20 14.99 -13.45
CA ILE A 952 -10.69 16.09 -14.30
C ILE A 952 -11.78 16.63 -15.23
N GLY A 953 -12.51 15.77 -15.94
CA GLY A 953 -13.66 16.15 -16.77
C GLY A 953 -14.79 16.83 -15.99
N THR A 954 -14.97 16.43 -14.73
CA THR A 954 -15.91 17.06 -13.79
C THR A 954 -15.44 18.48 -13.40
N GLY A 955 -14.14 18.68 -13.17
CA GLY A 955 -13.53 19.99 -12.97
C GLY A 955 -13.62 20.91 -14.20
N ILE A 956 -13.53 20.34 -15.41
CA ILE A 956 -13.73 21.08 -16.66
C ILE A 956 -15.20 21.52 -16.80
N ALA A 957 -16.17 20.67 -16.46
CA ALA A 957 -17.58 21.06 -16.40
C ALA A 957 -17.87 22.15 -15.35
N LEU A 958 -17.23 22.07 -14.18
CA LEU A 958 -17.27 23.14 -13.18
C LEU A 958 -16.72 24.46 -13.77
N ALA A 959 -15.61 24.41 -14.50
CA ALA A 959 -15.05 25.58 -15.17
C ALA A 959 -15.96 26.15 -16.28
N HIS A 960 -16.65 25.29 -17.04
CA HIS A 960 -17.65 25.71 -18.03
C HIS A 960 -18.80 26.48 -17.40
N LYS A 961 -19.32 25.97 -16.28
CA LYS A 961 -20.39 26.59 -15.48
C LYS A 961 -19.94 27.90 -14.85
N TYR A 962 -18.80 27.88 -14.15
CA TYR A 962 -18.23 29.04 -13.45
C TYR A 962 -17.93 30.21 -14.40
N LYS A 963 -17.46 29.92 -15.62
CA LYS A 963 -17.16 30.94 -16.64
C LYS A 963 -18.35 31.29 -17.55
N GLY A 964 -19.53 30.70 -17.34
CA GLY A 964 -20.74 30.99 -18.14
C GLY A 964 -20.64 30.66 -19.63
N THR A 965 -19.79 29.70 -20.02
CA THR A 965 -19.38 29.48 -21.43
C THR A 965 -20.44 28.87 -22.34
N GLY A 966 -21.51 28.28 -21.80
CA GLY A 966 -22.52 27.55 -22.57
C GLY A 966 -22.07 26.21 -23.18
N GLY A 967 -20.84 25.76 -22.88
CA GLY A 967 -20.32 24.44 -23.23
C GLY A 967 -20.58 23.38 -22.16
N VAL A 968 -20.51 22.10 -22.56
CA VAL A 968 -20.45 20.94 -21.66
C VAL A 968 -19.05 20.31 -21.67
N SER A 969 -18.70 19.54 -20.64
CA SER A 969 -17.58 18.59 -20.71
C SER A 969 -18.09 17.17 -20.96
N ILE A 970 -17.61 16.52 -22.01
CA ILE A 970 -17.85 15.10 -22.28
C ILE A 970 -16.69 14.29 -21.68
N THR A 971 -17.02 13.45 -20.70
CA THR A 971 -16.04 12.77 -19.85
C THR A 971 -16.13 11.26 -20.07
N LEU A 972 -15.19 10.71 -20.83
CA LEU A 972 -15.20 9.31 -21.26
C LEU A 972 -14.37 8.38 -20.38
N TYR A 973 -14.83 7.16 -20.17
CA TYR A 973 -14.16 6.10 -19.41
C TYR A 973 -14.60 4.72 -19.92
N GLY A 974 -13.72 3.71 -19.84
CA GLY A 974 -14.06 2.33 -20.26
C GLY A 974 -14.89 1.58 -19.21
N ASP A 975 -15.46 0.42 -19.58
CA ASP A 975 -16.27 -0.38 -18.64
C ASP A 975 -15.52 -0.74 -17.34
N GLY A 976 -14.27 -1.21 -17.40
CA GLY A 976 -13.47 -1.50 -16.20
C GLY A 976 -13.17 -0.29 -15.31
N ALA A 977 -13.30 0.94 -15.83
CA ALA A 977 -13.08 2.16 -15.05
C ALA A 977 -14.28 2.57 -14.19
N VAL A 978 -15.50 2.07 -14.48
CA VAL A 978 -16.74 2.46 -13.75
C VAL A 978 -16.84 1.87 -12.33
N SER A 979 -15.89 1.01 -11.95
CA SER A 979 -15.72 0.48 -10.59
C SER A 979 -14.67 1.23 -9.76
N GLN A 980 -14.09 2.33 -10.26
CA GLN A 980 -13.15 3.19 -9.52
C GLN A 980 -13.88 4.14 -8.56
N GLY A 981 -13.43 4.24 -7.30
CA GLY A 981 -14.09 5.06 -6.26
C GLY A 981 -14.27 6.53 -6.64
N GLN A 982 -13.22 7.15 -7.18
CA GLN A 982 -13.21 8.53 -7.69
C GLN A 982 -14.29 8.85 -8.74
N VAL A 983 -14.86 7.84 -9.42
CA VAL A 983 -16.00 8.04 -10.34
C VAL A 983 -17.28 8.37 -9.56
N TYR A 984 -17.50 7.75 -8.39
CA TYR A 984 -18.65 8.00 -7.53
C TYR A 984 -18.54 9.34 -6.81
N GLU A 985 -17.34 9.71 -6.37
CA GLU A 985 -17.05 11.04 -5.82
C GLU A 985 -17.36 12.14 -6.84
N ALA A 986 -16.83 11.99 -8.07
CA ALA A 986 -17.07 12.90 -9.18
C ALA A 986 -18.57 13.00 -9.53
N TRP A 987 -19.28 11.88 -9.58
CA TRP A 987 -20.72 11.82 -9.82
C TRP A 987 -21.53 12.52 -8.72
N ASN A 988 -21.24 12.25 -7.45
CA ASN A 988 -21.88 12.88 -6.32
C ASN A 988 -21.70 14.41 -6.37
N MET A 989 -20.46 14.88 -6.53
CA MET A 989 -20.16 16.32 -6.67
C MET A 989 -20.84 16.95 -7.88
N ALA A 990 -20.82 16.29 -9.04
CA ALA A 990 -21.47 16.80 -10.25
C ALA A 990 -22.99 16.91 -10.12
N LYS A 991 -23.62 15.97 -9.42
CA LYS A 991 -25.06 16.00 -9.14
C LYS A 991 -25.40 17.09 -8.13
N LEU A 992 -24.67 17.13 -7.01
CA LEU A 992 -24.81 18.12 -5.94
C LEU A 992 -24.66 19.56 -6.45
N TRP A 993 -23.65 19.81 -7.30
CA TRP A 993 -23.39 21.14 -7.87
C TRP A 993 -24.10 21.39 -9.20
N ASN A 994 -24.93 20.45 -9.69
CA ASN A 994 -25.70 20.53 -10.94
C ASN A 994 -24.82 20.96 -12.14
N LEU A 995 -23.79 20.18 -12.47
CA LEU A 995 -22.76 20.52 -13.46
C LEU A 995 -23.12 20.10 -14.90
N PRO A 996 -22.69 20.87 -15.92
CA PRO A 996 -22.89 20.56 -17.35
C PRO A 996 -21.87 19.51 -17.84
N VAL A 997 -22.05 18.26 -17.40
CA VAL A 997 -21.17 17.12 -17.72
C VAL A 997 -21.95 15.94 -18.30
N VAL A 998 -21.38 15.32 -19.34
CA VAL A 998 -21.90 14.07 -19.94
C VAL A 998 -20.87 12.98 -19.69
N TYR A 999 -21.22 12.02 -18.84
CA TYR A 999 -20.36 10.88 -18.49
C TYR A 999 -20.60 9.74 -19.48
N ILE A 1000 -19.57 9.32 -20.22
CA ILE A 1000 -19.72 8.28 -21.25
C ILE A 1000 -18.91 7.04 -20.89
N CYS A 1001 -19.61 5.93 -20.69
CA CYS A 1001 -18.99 4.61 -20.53
C CYS A 1001 -18.81 3.94 -21.90
N GLU A 1002 -17.57 3.83 -22.37
CA GLU A 1002 -17.20 3.04 -23.55
C GLU A 1002 -17.16 1.54 -23.19
N ASN A 1003 -18.36 0.95 -23.07
CA ASN A 1003 -18.51 -0.47 -22.75
C ASN A 1003 -18.08 -1.33 -23.95
N ASN A 1004 -16.85 -1.84 -23.89
CA ASN A 1004 -16.26 -2.70 -24.91
C ASN A 1004 -16.20 -4.17 -24.45
N ARG A 1005 -17.02 -4.51 -23.45
CA ARG A 1005 -17.20 -5.81 -22.79
C ARG A 1005 -16.02 -6.31 -21.94
N TYR A 1006 -14.85 -5.67 -21.97
CA TYR A 1006 -13.62 -6.20 -21.38
C TYR A 1006 -12.66 -5.13 -20.83
N GLY A 1007 -12.62 -4.98 -19.51
CA GLY A 1007 -11.59 -4.23 -18.78
C GLY A 1007 -10.28 -5.04 -18.74
N MET A 1008 -9.31 -4.66 -19.58
CA MET A 1008 -8.09 -5.45 -19.85
C MET A 1008 -8.42 -6.89 -20.29
N GLY A 1009 -8.31 -7.88 -19.40
CA GLY A 1009 -8.72 -9.26 -19.64
C GLY A 1009 -10.04 -9.67 -18.96
N THR A 1010 -10.62 -8.80 -18.12
CA THR A 1010 -11.77 -9.12 -17.27
C THR A 1010 -13.06 -8.67 -17.94
N ALA A 1011 -13.95 -9.63 -18.21
CA ALA A 1011 -15.27 -9.35 -18.78
C ALA A 1011 -16.16 -8.57 -17.79
N VAL A 1012 -17.09 -7.73 -18.28
CA VAL A 1012 -17.93 -6.84 -17.43
C VAL A 1012 -18.65 -7.59 -16.29
N HIS A 1013 -19.20 -8.78 -16.56
CA HIS A 1013 -19.90 -9.58 -15.54
C HIS A 1013 -18.97 -10.16 -14.45
N ARG A 1014 -17.64 -10.03 -14.59
CA ARG A 1014 -16.61 -10.41 -13.60
C ARG A 1014 -16.05 -9.21 -12.82
N HIS A 1015 -16.31 -7.96 -13.24
CA HIS A 1015 -15.80 -6.75 -12.56
C HIS A 1015 -16.89 -5.78 -12.08
N SER A 1016 -18.15 -6.01 -12.46
CA SER A 1016 -19.29 -5.17 -12.08
C SER A 1016 -20.54 -6.03 -11.85
N ALA A 1017 -20.97 -6.14 -10.58
CA ALA A 1017 -22.18 -6.85 -10.18
C ALA A 1017 -23.44 -6.27 -10.86
N ASN A 1018 -23.49 -4.95 -11.06
CA ASN A 1018 -24.47 -4.30 -11.92
C ASN A 1018 -23.87 -4.09 -13.32
N THR A 1019 -24.26 -4.93 -14.28
CA THR A 1019 -23.79 -4.87 -15.67
C THR A 1019 -24.53 -3.85 -16.55
N LYS A 1020 -25.57 -3.19 -16.03
CA LYS A 1020 -26.27 -2.06 -16.67
C LYS A 1020 -25.55 -0.77 -16.32
N LEU A 1021 -24.40 -0.51 -16.94
CA LEU A 1021 -23.46 0.54 -16.52
C LEU A 1021 -24.09 1.94 -16.59
N TYR A 1022 -25.05 2.18 -17.51
CA TYR A 1022 -25.83 3.43 -17.55
C TYR A 1022 -26.63 3.72 -16.26
N THR A 1023 -26.92 2.72 -15.44
CA THR A 1023 -27.67 2.87 -14.17
C THR A 1023 -26.77 3.16 -12.97
N ARG A 1024 -25.44 2.98 -13.08
CA ARG A 1024 -24.52 3.07 -11.93
C ARG A 1024 -24.39 4.49 -11.34
N GLY A 1025 -24.84 5.53 -12.06
CA GLY A 1025 -24.87 6.91 -11.56
C GLY A 1025 -25.94 7.21 -10.50
N ASP A 1026 -26.77 6.23 -10.14
CA ASP A 1026 -27.92 6.33 -9.22
C ASP A 1026 -28.79 7.59 -9.39
N LEU A 1027 -28.53 8.68 -8.66
CA LEU A 1027 -29.29 9.94 -8.78
C LEU A 1027 -29.03 10.67 -10.11
N ILE A 1028 -28.00 10.27 -10.86
CA ILE A 1028 -27.73 10.73 -12.22
C ILE A 1028 -28.53 9.87 -13.22
N PRO A 1029 -29.32 10.48 -14.13
CA PRO A 1029 -30.03 9.74 -15.17
C PRO A 1029 -29.07 9.05 -16.15
N GLY A 1030 -29.57 8.00 -16.80
CA GLY A 1030 -28.78 7.13 -17.68
C GLY A 1030 -29.46 6.83 -19.01
N ILE A 1031 -28.65 6.67 -20.07
CA ILE A 1031 -29.06 6.21 -21.40
C ILE A 1031 -28.13 5.07 -21.82
N LYS A 1032 -28.65 4.03 -22.47
CA LYS A 1032 -27.84 3.04 -23.19
C LYS A 1032 -28.00 3.23 -24.71
N ALA A 1033 -26.89 3.22 -25.44
CA ALA A 1033 -26.84 3.40 -26.88
C ALA A 1033 -25.92 2.38 -27.58
N ASP A 1034 -26.21 2.09 -28.85
CA ASP A 1034 -25.43 1.21 -29.71
C ASP A 1034 -24.20 1.94 -30.28
N GLY A 1035 -23.03 1.62 -29.73
CA GLY A 1035 -21.74 2.16 -30.13
C GLY A 1035 -21.16 1.58 -31.42
N MET A 1036 -21.89 0.69 -32.10
CA MET A 1036 -21.57 0.23 -33.45
C MET A 1036 -22.30 1.07 -34.52
N LYS A 1037 -23.23 1.95 -34.13
CA LYS A 1037 -23.98 2.82 -35.05
C LYS A 1037 -23.67 4.30 -34.79
N VAL A 1038 -22.98 4.94 -35.73
CA VAL A 1038 -22.57 6.35 -35.63
C VAL A 1038 -23.75 7.33 -35.47
N VAL A 1039 -24.94 6.98 -35.98
CA VAL A 1039 -26.16 7.80 -35.85
C VAL A 1039 -26.76 7.70 -34.44
N ASP A 1040 -26.86 6.50 -33.87
CA ASP A 1040 -27.41 6.26 -32.53
C ASP A 1040 -26.50 6.93 -31.47
N VAL A 1041 -25.18 6.84 -31.63
CA VAL A 1041 -24.21 7.62 -30.84
C VAL A 1041 -24.47 9.12 -30.97
N ARG A 1042 -24.63 9.63 -32.20
CA ARG A 1042 -24.83 11.08 -32.45
C ARG A 1042 -26.08 11.60 -31.75
N GLU A 1043 -27.20 10.89 -31.83
CA GLU A 1043 -28.43 11.33 -31.15
C GLU A 1043 -28.36 11.17 -29.64
N ALA A 1044 -27.73 10.10 -29.13
CA ALA A 1044 -27.52 9.91 -27.68
C ALA A 1044 -26.64 11.02 -27.07
N VAL A 1045 -25.51 11.34 -27.71
CA VAL A 1045 -24.62 12.42 -27.24
C VAL A 1045 -25.27 13.79 -27.39
N ARG A 1046 -26.02 14.05 -28.47
CA ARG A 1046 -26.76 15.31 -28.65
C ARG A 1046 -27.83 15.49 -27.57
N PHE A 1047 -28.61 14.45 -27.30
CA PHE A 1047 -29.58 14.47 -26.20
C PHE A 1047 -28.88 14.69 -24.86
N GLY A 1048 -27.79 13.97 -24.57
CA GLY A 1048 -27.04 14.09 -23.32
C GLY A 1048 -26.46 15.49 -23.11
N ARG A 1049 -25.90 16.08 -24.16
CA ARG A 1049 -25.42 17.47 -24.18
C ARG A 1049 -26.55 18.45 -23.84
N ASP A 1050 -27.66 18.37 -24.56
CA ASP A 1050 -28.78 19.29 -24.39
C ASP A 1050 -29.56 19.01 -23.09
N TYR A 1051 -29.45 17.82 -22.50
CA TYR A 1051 -29.87 17.55 -21.13
C TYR A 1051 -28.94 18.23 -20.13
N ALA A 1052 -27.62 18.06 -20.27
CA ALA A 1052 -26.62 18.54 -19.34
C ALA A 1052 -26.60 20.07 -19.17
N LEU A 1053 -26.87 20.82 -20.24
CA LEU A 1053 -27.02 22.28 -20.19
C LEU A 1053 -28.26 22.77 -19.42
N ARG A 1054 -29.26 21.91 -19.19
CA ARG A 1054 -30.53 22.26 -18.52
C ARG A 1054 -30.67 21.66 -17.13
N ASN A 1055 -30.22 20.43 -16.95
CA ASN A 1055 -30.62 19.55 -15.83
C ASN A 1055 -29.45 18.93 -15.06
N GLY A 1056 -28.20 19.33 -15.36
CA GLY A 1056 -27.01 18.77 -14.73
C GLY A 1056 -26.60 17.39 -15.30
N PRO A 1057 -25.80 16.60 -14.57
CA PRO A 1057 -25.10 15.46 -15.13
C PRO A 1057 -26.04 14.39 -15.73
N ILE A 1058 -25.51 13.65 -16.70
CA ILE A 1058 -26.15 12.48 -17.30
C ILE A 1058 -25.09 11.42 -17.66
N VAL A 1059 -25.43 10.14 -17.52
CA VAL A 1059 -24.60 9.00 -17.93
C VAL A 1059 -25.09 8.44 -19.28
N ILE A 1060 -24.16 8.08 -20.16
CA ILE A 1060 -24.43 7.33 -21.39
C ILE A 1060 -23.55 6.09 -21.43
N GLU A 1061 -24.12 4.89 -21.42
CA GLU A 1061 -23.41 3.65 -21.76
C GLU A 1061 -23.44 3.45 -23.27
N ILE A 1062 -22.28 3.52 -23.91
CA ILE A 1062 -22.11 3.24 -25.33
C ILE A 1062 -21.54 1.83 -25.48
N THR A 1063 -22.40 0.88 -25.88
CA THR A 1063 -21.99 -0.52 -26.07
C THR A 1063 -21.29 -0.68 -27.41
N THR A 1064 -19.99 -0.93 -27.38
CA THR A 1064 -19.12 -1.02 -28.57
C THR A 1064 -18.21 -2.26 -28.48
N TYR A 1065 -17.18 -2.38 -29.34
CA TYR A 1065 -16.26 -3.52 -29.31
C TYR A 1065 -14.87 -3.18 -29.87
N ARG A 1066 -13.81 -3.66 -29.20
CA ARG A 1066 -12.42 -3.49 -29.66
C ARG A 1066 -11.89 -4.73 -30.41
N TYR A 1067 -11.33 -4.50 -31.59
CA TYR A 1067 -10.88 -5.55 -32.52
C TYR A 1067 -9.51 -6.16 -32.23
N TYR A 1068 -8.69 -5.44 -31.47
CA TYR A 1068 -7.41 -5.88 -30.95
C TYR A 1068 -7.55 -6.25 -29.46
N GLY A 1069 -6.49 -6.78 -28.85
CA GLY A 1069 -6.40 -6.92 -27.40
C GLY A 1069 -6.46 -5.57 -26.67
N HIS A 1070 -6.13 -5.59 -25.39
CA HIS A 1070 -6.11 -4.39 -24.56
C HIS A 1070 -5.15 -3.36 -25.14
N SER A 1071 -3.90 -3.77 -25.31
CA SER A 1071 -2.77 -3.10 -25.97
C SER A 1071 -2.17 -4.03 -27.04
N MET A 1072 -1.09 -3.61 -27.71
CA MET A 1072 -0.31 -4.49 -28.58
C MET A 1072 0.45 -5.63 -27.87
N SER A 1073 0.65 -5.57 -26.55
CA SER A 1073 1.25 -6.67 -25.78
C SER A 1073 0.23 -7.76 -25.38
N ASP A 1074 -1.07 -7.50 -25.50
CA ASP A 1074 -2.13 -8.48 -25.29
C ASP A 1074 -2.64 -9.02 -26.65
N PRO A 1075 -2.46 -10.33 -26.96
CA PRO A 1075 -3.05 -10.95 -28.14
C PRO A 1075 -4.59 -10.94 -28.15
N GLY A 1076 -5.24 -10.73 -27.01
CA GLY A 1076 -6.68 -10.52 -26.88
C GLY A 1076 -7.52 -11.79 -27.00
N VAL A 1077 -6.93 -12.97 -26.74
CA VAL A 1077 -7.52 -14.30 -26.97
C VAL A 1077 -7.46 -15.26 -25.77
N GLY A 1078 -6.84 -14.86 -24.66
CA GLY A 1078 -6.83 -15.65 -23.41
C GLY A 1078 -8.14 -15.58 -22.62
N TYR A 1079 -8.97 -14.58 -22.89
CA TYR A 1079 -10.20 -14.27 -22.13
C TYR A 1079 -11.46 -14.13 -23.02
N ARG A 1080 -11.33 -14.36 -24.34
CA ARG A 1080 -12.42 -14.31 -25.32
C ARG A 1080 -12.04 -15.04 -26.60
N SER A 1081 -13.03 -15.46 -27.39
CA SER A 1081 -12.77 -16.34 -28.55
C SER A 1081 -12.39 -15.56 -29.82
N ARG A 1082 -11.56 -16.16 -30.69
CA ARG A 1082 -11.33 -15.64 -32.05
C ARG A 1082 -12.65 -15.59 -32.86
N LYS A 1083 -13.57 -16.53 -32.61
CA LYS A 1083 -14.89 -16.60 -33.24
C LYS A 1083 -15.71 -15.34 -32.94
N GLU A 1084 -15.82 -14.95 -31.68
CA GLU A 1084 -16.54 -13.73 -31.25
C GLU A 1084 -16.00 -12.48 -31.96
N ILE A 1085 -14.68 -12.28 -31.95
CA ILE A 1085 -14.03 -11.13 -32.60
C ILE A 1085 -14.36 -11.10 -34.10
N ASN A 1086 -14.37 -12.26 -34.77
CA ASN A 1086 -14.67 -12.36 -36.19
C ASN A 1086 -16.16 -12.17 -36.49
N THR A 1087 -17.05 -12.70 -35.65
CA THR A 1087 -18.51 -12.48 -35.72
C THR A 1087 -18.84 -10.99 -35.60
N VAL A 1088 -18.31 -10.28 -34.60
CA VAL A 1088 -18.53 -8.82 -34.46
C VAL A 1088 -17.97 -8.06 -35.67
N LYS A 1089 -16.79 -8.43 -36.18
CA LYS A 1089 -16.19 -7.82 -37.39
C LYS A 1089 -17.01 -8.06 -38.67
N ALA A 1090 -17.71 -9.19 -38.79
CA ALA A 1090 -18.49 -9.54 -39.97
C ALA A 1090 -19.91 -8.97 -39.94
N GLU A 1091 -20.55 -8.99 -38.77
CA GLU A 1091 -21.98 -8.68 -38.61
C GLU A 1091 -22.25 -7.27 -38.07
N GLN A 1092 -21.30 -6.68 -37.34
CA GLN A 1092 -21.53 -5.49 -36.51
C GLN A 1092 -20.49 -4.36 -36.75
N ASP A 1093 -19.63 -4.45 -37.76
CA ASP A 1093 -18.60 -3.42 -38.00
C ASP A 1093 -19.21 -2.03 -38.30
N PRO A 1094 -18.77 -0.95 -37.63
CA PRO A 1094 -19.44 0.35 -37.72
C PRO A 1094 -19.35 0.98 -39.12
N ILE A 1095 -18.29 0.68 -39.87
CA ILE A 1095 -18.12 1.18 -41.24
C ILE A 1095 -19.01 0.35 -42.18
N MET A 1096 -19.06 -0.96 -42.03
CA MET A 1096 -19.93 -1.83 -42.84
C MET A 1096 -21.42 -1.57 -42.60
N LEU A 1097 -21.84 -1.41 -41.34
CA LEU A 1097 -23.21 -1.05 -40.98
C LEU A 1097 -23.60 0.31 -41.57
N PHE A 1098 -22.72 1.31 -41.50
CA PHE A 1098 -23.00 2.63 -42.03
C PHE A 1098 -22.94 2.70 -43.56
N ASN A 1099 -22.03 1.97 -44.21
CA ASN A 1099 -22.02 1.75 -45.66
C ASN A 1099 -23.38 1.21 -46.12
N LYS A 1100 -23.85 0.12 -45.51
CA LYS A 1100 -25.14 -0.49 -45.81
C LYS A 1100 -26.28 0.52 -45.63
N LEU A 1101 -26.29 1.27 -44.53
CA LEU A 1101 -27.32 2.29 -44.26
C LEU A 1101 -27.37 3.40 -45.32
N VAL A 1102 -26.23 3.97 -45.75
CA VAL A 1102 -26.24 5.05 -46.76
C VAL A 1102 -26.62 4.55 -48.16
N LEU A 1103 -26.28 3.30 -48.49
CA LEU A 1103 -26.66 2.65 -49.75
C LEU A 1103 -28.15 2.30 -49.76
N GLU A 1104 -28.68 1.65 -48.72
CA GLU A 1104 -30.11 1.29 -48.60
C GLU A 1104 -31.06 2.49 -48.62
N LYS A 1105 -30.59 3.66 -48.15
CA LYS A 1105 -31.36 4.92 -48.22
C LYS A 1105 -31.05 5.74 -49.47
N GLY A 1106 -30.13 5.29 -50.32
CA GLY A 1106 -29.71 5.97 -51.54
C GLY A 1106 -29.18 7.38 -51.27
N LEU A 1107 -28.43 7.58 -50.18
CA LEU A 1107 -27.69 8.82 -49.91
C LEU A 1107 -26.39 8.88 -50.73
N MET A 1108 -25.85 7.72 -51.12
CA MET A 1108 -24.62 7.54 -51.87
C MET A 1108 -24.73 6.32 -52.78
N THR A 1109 -23.87 6.23 -53.80
CA THR A 1109 -23.62 5.00 -54.56
C THR A 1109 -22.42 4.24 -54.00
N GLU A 1110 -22.28 2.95 -54.36
CA GLU A 1110 -21.11 2.14 -53.98
C GLU A 1110 -19.79 2.78 -54.44
N LYS A 1111 -19.81 3.44 -55.60
CA LYS A 1111 -18.67 4.16 -56.16
C LYS A 1111 -18.24 5.33 -55.29
N ASP A 1112 -19.19 6.06 -54.70
CA ASP A 1112 -18.90 7.20 -53.81
C ASP A 1112 -18.30 6.71 -52.49
N VAL A 1113 -18.90 5.68 -51.90
CA VAL A 1113 -18.41 5.02 -50.67
C VAL A 1113 -16.99 4.50 -50.85
N GLN A 1114 -16.72 3.82 -51.97
CA GLN A 1114 -15.39 3.30 -52.30
C GLN A 1114 -14.38 4.44 -52.55
N ALA A 1115 -14.77 5.50 -53.27
CA ALA A 1115 -13.90 6.66 -53.50
C ALA A 1115 -13.55 7.41 -52.21
N ILE A 1116 -14.49 7.54 -51.26
CA ILE A 1116 -14.25 8.12 -49.93
C ILE A 1116 -13.24 7.27 -49.15
N ARG A 1117 -13.41 5.95 -49.14
CA ARG A 1117 -12.50 5.00 -48.49
C ARG A 1117 -11.08 5.10 -49.07
N ASP A 1118 -10.94 5.02 -50.39
CA ASP A 1118 -9.62 5.03 -51.05
C ASP A 1118 -8.92 6.40 -50.90
N SER A 1119 -9.68 7.50 -50.92
CA SER A 1119 -9.18 8.84 -50.61
C SER A 1119 -8.65 8.93 -49.17
N ALA A 1120 -9.41 8.44 -48.19
CA ALA A 1120 -8.98 8.41 -46.79
C ALA A 1120 -7.75 7.52 -46.58
N TYR A 1121 -7.71 6.34 -47.21
CA TYR A 1121 -6.59 5.41 -47.11
C TYR A 1121 -5.31 5.99 -47.73
N LYS A 1122 -5.40 6.57 -48.93
CA LYS A 1122 -4.29 7.25 -49.60
C LYS A 1122 -3.74 8.42 -48.77
N LYS A 1123 -4.60 9.19 -48.10
CA LYS A 1123 -4.19 10.29 -47.22
C LYS A 1123 -3.42 9.79 -45.99
N VAL A 1124 -3.91 8.76 -45.31
CA VAL A 1124 -3.16 8.16 -44.17
C VAL A 1124 -1.83 7.58 -44.61
N ASP A 1125 -1.78 6.86 -45.74
CA ASP A 1125 -0.53 6.28 -46.23
C ASP A 1125 0.50 7.35 -46.64
N GLN A 1126 0.05 8.54 -47.08
CA GLN A 1126 0.90 9.70 -47.33
C GLN A 1126 1.39 10.34 -46.02
N GLU A 1127 0.50 10.58 -45.05
CA GLU A 1127 0.85 11.17 -43.76
C GLU A 1127 1.75 10.26 -42.90
N MET A 1128 1.58 8.94 -43.01
CA MET A 1128 2.44 7.94 -42.37
C MET A 1128 3.86 7.93 -42.96
N LYS A 1129 4.01 8.10 -44.29
CA LYS A 1129 5.32 8.28 -44.93
C LYS A 1129 6.01 9.57 -44.47
N GLN A 1130 5.25 10.65 -44.28
CA GLN A 1130 5.78 11.89 -43.71
C GLN A 1130 6.21 11.69 -42.25
N ALA A 1131 5.38 11.07 -41.41
CA ALA A 1131 5.70 10.79 -40.01
C ALA A 1131 6.95 9.91 -39.83
N LYS A 1132 7.19 8.93 -40.72
CA LYS A 1132 8.44 8.12 -40.69
C LYS A 1132 9.70 8.97 -40.96
N ALA A 1133 9.57 10.03 -41.75
CA ALA A 1133 10.64 10.96 -42.11
C ALA A 1133 10.74 12.19 -41.19
N ASP A 1134 9.84 12.34 -40.20
CA ASP A 1134 9.88 13.44 -39.25
C ASP A 1134 11.02 13.26 -38.24
N GLU A 1135 11.66 14.36 -37.85
CA GLU A 1135 12.82 14.38 -36.98
C GLU A 1135 12.49 13.94 -35.54
N TRP A 1136 13.49 13.38 -34.85
CA TRP A 1136 13.45 13.19 -33.41
C TRP A 1136 13.49 14.55 -32.67
N PRO A 1137 12.95 14.65 -31.45
CA PRO A 1137 13.19 15.80 -30.59
C PRO A 1137 14.69 15.97 -30.33
N ASP A 1138 15.15 17.21 -30.29
CA ASP A 1138 16.54 17.50 -29.92
C ASP A 1138 16.76 17.15 -28.44
N MET A 1139 17.94 16.63 -28.09
CA MET A 1139 18.24 16.26 -26.71
C MET A 1139 18.21 17.47 -25.76
N SER A 1140 18.52 18.68 -26.23
CA SER A 1140 18.33 19.93 -25.48
C SER A 1140 16.87 20.20 -25.12
N GLU A 1141 15.91 19.72 -25.92
CA GLU A 1141 14.48 19.86 -25.62
C GLU A 1141 14.00 18.89 -24.51
N ILE A 1142 14.83 17.99 -23.98
CA ILE A 1142 14.41 16.98 -22.98
C ILE A 1142 13.81 17.61 -21.71
N ALA A 1143 14.42 18.67 -21.20
CA ALA A 1143 14.01 19.37 -19.98
C ALA A 1143 12.93 20.44 -20.20
N THR A 1144 12.50 20.67 -21.45
CA THR A 1144 11.53 21.74 -21.77
C THR A 1144 10.11 21.37 -21.34
N ASN A 1145 9.36 22.38 -20.92
CA ASN A 1145 7.94 22.30 -20.52
C ASN A 1145 7.64 21.58 -19.20
N ILE A 1146 8.64 21.32 -18.34
CA ILE A 1146 8.42 20.89 -16.94
C ILE A 1146 7.60 21.94 -16.17
N TYR A 1147 7.87 23.22 -16.42
CA TYR A 1147 7.07 24.35 -15.95
C TYR A 1147 6.67 25.24 -17.13
N VAL A 1148 5.46 25.81 -17.08
CA VAL A 1148 4.95 26.77 -18.09
C VAL A 1148 5.80 28.06 -18.14
N LYS A 1149 6.45 28.39 -17.02
CA LYS A 1149 7.51 29.40 -16.94
C LYS A 1149 8.71 28.74 -16.24
N PRO A 1150 9.81 28.43 -16.94
CA PRO A 1150 11.00 27.88 -16.29
C PRO A 1150 11.64 28.95 -15.40
N LEU A 1151 11.97 28.58 -14.17
CA LEU A 1151 12.62 29.46 -13.18
C LEU A 1151 14.09 29.11 -12.92
N GLU A 1152 14.48 27.85 -13.16
CA GLU A 1152 15.79 27.29 -12.78
C GLU A 1152 16.32 26.31 -13.84
N LYS A 1153 17.60 25.93 -13.74
CA LYS A 1153 18.23 24.91 -14.60
C LYS A 1153 17.90 23.51 -14.08
N VAL A 1154 17.61 22.57 -15.00
CA VAL A 1154 17.22 21.20 -14.66
C VAL A 1154 18.45 20.28 -14.65
N ARG A 1155 18.60 19.45 -13.59
CA ARG A 1155 19.70 18.51 -13.42
C ARG A 1155 19.55 17.29 -14.36
N GLY A 1156 20.66 16.85 -14.97
CA GLY A 1156 20.73 15.63 -15.80
C GLY A 1156 22.00 14.81 -15.52
N LYS A 1157 22.12 13.65 -16.20
CA LYS A 1157 23.35 12.81 -16.21
C LYS A 1157 24.46 13.36 -17.14
N VAL A 1158 24.09 14.21 -18.11
CA VAL A 1158 25.00 14.89 -19.04
C VAL A 1158 24.89 16.40 -18.77
N PRO A 1159 25.97 17.20 -18.89
CA PRO A 1159 25.87 18.66 -18.79
C PRO A 1159 25.03 19.23 -19.92
N TRP A 1160 23.78 19.59 -19.62
CA TRP A 1160 22.93 20.34 -20.54
C TRP A 1160 23.40 21.80 -20.58
N GLU A 1161 24.31 22.10 -21.51
CA GLU A 1161 24.71 23.47 -21.81
C GLU A 1161 23.54 24.24 -22.44
N ILE A 1162 22.84 25.01 -21.61
CA ILE A 1162 21.75 25.89 -22.04
C ILE A 1162 22.35 27.16 -22.64
N TYR A 1163 22.14 27.34 -23.93
CA TYR A 1163 22.07 28.63 -24.63
C TYR A 1163 20.65 29.19 -24.58
#